data_AF-A0A9W3GDI6-F1
#
_entry.id   AF-A0A9W3GDI6-F1
#
_cell.length_a   1.000
_cell.length_b   1.000
_cell.length_c   1.000
_cell.angle_alpha   90.00
_cell.angle_beta   90.00
_cell.angle_gamma   90.00
#
_symmetry.space_group_name_H-M   'P 1'
#
loop_
_entity.id
_entity.type
_entity.pdbx_description
1 polymer ?
#
loop_
_entity_poly.entity_id
_entity_poly.type
_entity_poly.pdbx_seq_one_letter_code
_entity_poly.pdbx_strand_id
1 'polypeptide(L)'
;MIRDRKYHLKTYRQCCVGTELVDWMLQQTPCVHSRTQAVGMWQVLVEDGVLNHVDQEHHFQDKYLFYRFLDDEHEDAPLPTEEKKECDEELQDTMLLLSQMGPDAHMRMILRKPPGQRTVDDLEIIYEELLHIKALSHLSTTVKRELAGVLIFESHAKGGTVLFNQGEEGTSWYIILKGSVNVVIYGKGVVCTLHEGDDFGKLALVNDAPRAASIVLREDNCHFLRVDKEDFNRILRDVEANTVRLKEHDQDVLVLEKVPAGNRASNQGNSQPQQKYTVMSGTPEKILEHFLETIRLEPALNEATDSVLNDFVMMHCVFMPNTQLCPALVAHYHAQPSQGTEQEKMDYALNNKRRVIRLVLQWAAMYGDVLQEDDVAMAFLEEFYVSVSDDARMIATLKEQLPELEKIVKQISEDAKTPQKKHKVLLQQFNTGDERAQKRQPIRGSDEVLFKVYCMDHTYTTIRVPVAASVKEVLSAVADKLGSGDGLIIVKMSSGGEKVVLKPNDVSVFTTLTINGRLFACPREQFDSLTPLPEQEGPTVGTVGTFELMSSKDLAYQMTIYDWELFNCVHELELIYHTFGRHHFKKTTANLDLFLRRFNEIQFWVVTEICLCSQPSKRVQLLKKFIKIAAHCKEYKNLNSFFAIVMGLSNVAVSRLALTWEKLPSKFKKFYAEFESLMDPSRNHRAYRLTVAKLEPPLIPFMPLLIKDMTFTHEGNKTFIDNLVNFEKMRMIANTARMVRYCRSQPFNPDAAQANKNHQDVRSYVRQLNVIDNQRTLSQMSHRLEPRRP
;
A
#
# COMPACT_ATOMS: atom_id res chain seq x y z
N MET A 1 -9.25 -39.24 -7.57
CA MET A 1 -8.68 -38.96 -6.23
C MET A 1 -9.43 -39.73 -5.17
N ILE A 2 -10.76 -39.68 -5.16
CA ILE A 2 -11.61 -40.54 -4.32
C ILE A 2 -11.56 -41.98 -4.83
N ARG A 3 -11.22 -42.93 -3.95
CA ARG A 3 -11.20 -44.38 -4.21
C ARG A 3 -10.96 -45.17 -2.93
N ASP A 4 -11.17 -46.48 -2.97
CA ASP A 4 -10.76 -47.37 -1.88
C ASP A 4 -9.23 -47.42 -1.72
N ARG A 5 -8.76 -47.39 -0.47
CA ARG A 5 -7.35 -47.43 -0.11
C ARG A 5 -7.10 -48.46 0.99
N LYS A 6 -5.99 -49.20 0.90
CA LYS A 6 -5.60 -50.20 1.91
C LYS A 6 -4.43 -49.70 2.74
N TYR A 7 -4.53 -49.81 4.06
CA TYR A 7 -3.46 -49.48 4.99
C TYR A 7 -3.54 -50.40 6.22
N HIS A 8 -2.41 -51.02 6.60
CA HIS A 8 -2.34 -52.05 7.64
C HIS A 8 -3.47 -53.11 7.55
N LEU A 9 -3.69 -53.67 6.35
CA LEU A 9 -4.71 -54.69 6.05
C LEU A 9 -6.17 -54.23 6.18
N LYS A 10 -6.44 -53.02 6.69
CA LYS A 10 -7.76 -52.39 6.66
C LYS A 10 -8.00 -51.70 5.32
N THR A 11 -9.21 -51.80 4.79
CA THR A 11 -9.63 -51.08 3.58
C THR A 11 -10.50 -49.90 4.00
N TYR A 12 -10.05 -48.70 3.66
CA TYR A 12 -10.78 -47.46 3.84
C TYR A 12 -11.47 -47.15 2.51
N ARG A 13 -12.81 -47.17 2.52
CA ARG A 13 -13.60 -47.00 1.30
C ARG A 13 -13.75 -45.53 0.92
N GLN A 14 -13.78 -45.29 -0.40
CA GLN A 14 -14.03 -44.00 -1.06
C GLN A 14 -13.39 -42.80 -0.33
N CYS A 15 -12.07 -42.84 -0.16
CA CYS A 15 -11.36 -41.81 0.58
C CYS A 15 -10.26 -41.14 -0.26
N CYS A 16 -9.97 -39.91 0.12
CA CYS A 16 -8.90 -39.06 -0.39
C CYS A 16 -7.68 -39.11 0.52
N VAL A 17 -6.53 -38.68 0.01
CA VAL A 17 -5.31 -38.47 0.80
C VAL A 17 -5.10 -36.98 0.99
N GLY A 18 -4.73 -36.54 2.20
CA GLY A 18 -4.48 -35.12 2.51
C GLY A 18 -3.54 -34.42 1.52
N THR A 19 -2.39 -35.03 1.23
CA THR A 19 -1.43 -34.47 0.24
C THR A 19 -2.01 -34.35 -1.17
N GLU A 20 -2.82 -35.33 -1.60
CA GLU A 20 -3.45 -35.30 -2.94
C GLU A 20 -4.51 -34.19 -3.03
N LEU A 21 -5.26 -33.93 -1.95
CA LEU A 21 -6.24 -32.83 -1.89
C LEU A 21 -5.57 -31.45 -1.96
N VAL A 22 -4.43 -31.30 -1.28
CA VAL A 22 -3.60 -30.09 -1.37
C VAL A 22 -3.08 -29.88 -2.79
N ASP A 23 -2.54 -30.93 -3.41
CA ASP A 23 -2.03 -30.86 -4.79
C ASP A 23 -3.11 -30.46 -5.78
N TRP A 24 -4.31 -31.03 -5.64
CA TRP A 24 -5.44 -30.70 -6.50
C TRP A 24 -5.87 -29.24 -6.36
N MET A 25 -6.02 -28.74 -5.13
CA MET A 25 -6.46 -27.36 -4.88
C MET A 25 -5.47 -26.34 -5.47
N LEU A 26 -4.17 -26.61 -5.36
CA LEU A 26 -3.12 -25.78 -5.98
C LEU A 26 -3.15 -25.78 -7.51
N GLN A 27 -3.67 -26.83 -8.14
CA GLN A 27 -3.79 -26.92 -9.60
C GLN A 27 -5.08 -26.28 -10.14
N GLN A 28 -6.16 -26.24 -9.36
CA GLN A 28 -7.45 -25.76 -9.85
C GLN A 28 -7.57 -24.24 -9.93
N THR A 29 -6.92 -23.51 -9.02
CA THR A 29 -7.15 -22.07 -8.89
C THR A 29 -5.87 -21.28 -8.58
N PRO A 30 -5.66 -20.11 -9.20
CA PRO A 30 -4.50 -19.27 -8.92
C PRO A 30 -4.61 -18.50 -7.59
N CYS A 31 -5.75 -18.51 -6.90
CA CYS A 31 -5.93 -17.80 -5.62
C CYS A 31 -5.26 -18.52 -4.42
N VAL A 32 -4.78 -19.76 -4.62
CA VAL A 32 -4.03 -20.53 -3.61
C VAL A 32 -2.54 -20.47 -3.91
N HIS A 33 -1.80 -19.95 -2.95
CA HIS A 33 -0.41 -19.55 -3.13
C HIS A 33 0.59 -20.52 -2.45
N SER A 34 0.14 -21.32 -1.49
CA SER A 34 1.00 -22.24 -0.75
C SER A 34 0.23 -23.46 -0.25
N ARG A 35 0.96 -24.53 0.06
CA ARG A 35 0.40 -25.74 0.70
C ARG A 35 -0.22 -25.42 2.06
N THR A 36 0.40 -24.52 2.83
CA THR A 36 -0.10 -24.02 4.11
C THR A 36 -1.46 -23.31 3.97
N GLN A 37 -1.65 -22.52 2.91
CA GLN A 37 -2.95 -21.90 2.63
C GLN A 37 -4.01 -22.98 2.32
N ALA A 38 -3.66 -23.96 1.49
CA ALA A 38 -4.55 -25.08 1.17
C ALA A 38 -4.95 -25.90 2.42
N VAL A 39 -4.03 -26.11 3.36
CA VAL A 39 -4.33 -26.75 4.66
C VAL A 39 -5.41 -25.98 5.41
N GLY A 40 -5.29 -24.65 5.52
CA GLY A 40 -6.31 -23.83 6.17
C GLY A 40 -7.66 -23.89 5.46
N MET A 41 -7.68 -23.87 4.13
CA MET A 41 -8.91 -23.98 3.33
C MET A 41 -9.60 -25.33 3.52
N TRP A 42 -8.86 -26.44 3.49
CA TRP A 42 -9.43 -27.76 3.75
C TRP A 42 -9.85 -27.95 5.21
N GLN A 43 -9.15 -27.32 6.15
CA GLN A 43 -9.51 -27.33 7.57
C GLN A 43 -10.91 -26.76 7.82
N VAL A 44 -11.38 -25.80 7.02
CA VAL A 44 -12.77 -25.30 7.09
C VAL A 44 -13.77 -26.45 6.95
N LEU A 45 -13.60 -27.28 5.91
CA LEU A 45 -14.51 -28.39 5.64
C LEU A 45 -14.43 -29.48 6.73
N VAL A 46 -13.26 -29.63 7.36
CA VAL A 46 -13.06 -30.57 8.47
C VAL A 46 -13.73 -30.09 9.75
N GLU A 47 -13.65 -28.80 10.08
CA GLU A 47 -14.32 -28.24 11.25
C GLU A 47 -15.85 -28.28 11.13
N ASP A 48 -16.38 -28.10 9.92
CA ASP A 48 -17.81 -28.13 9.64
C ASP A 48 -18.35 -29.55 9.37
N GLY A 49 -17.50 -30.58 9.38
CA GLY A 49 -17.91 -31.99 9.23
C GLY A 49 -18.30 -32.40 7.80
N VAL A 50 -18.03 -31.55 6.80
CA VAL A 50 -18.25 -31.83 5.37
C VAL A 50 -17.18 -32.78 4.82
N LEU A 51 -15.96 -32.70 5.36
CA LEU A 51 -14.85 -33.60 5.08
C LEU A 51 -14.34 -34.18 6.40
N ASN A 52 -14.34 -35.50 6.56
CA ASN A 52 -13.99 -36.12 7.83
C ASN A 52 -12.70 -36.92 7.72
N HIS A 53 -11.81 -36.85 8.72
CA HIS A 53 -10.73 -37.83 8.83
C HIS A 53 -11.36 -39.20 9.13
N VAL A 54 -10.89 -40.27 8.47
CA VAL A 54 -11.52 -41.59 8.57
C VAL A 54 -11.56 -42.17 9.99
N ASP A 55 -10.64 -41.73 10.86
CA ASP A 55 -10.58 -42.13 12.28
C ASP A 55 -11.12 -41.03 13.23
N GLN A 56 -11.60 -39.89 12.72
CA GLN A 56 -12.11 -38.74 13.52
C GLN A 56 -11.11 -38.12 14.53
N GLU A 57 -9.84 -38.51 14.47
CA GLU A 57 -8.80 -38.11 15.44
C GLU A 57 -7.98 -36.88 15.02
N HIS A 58 -8.07 -36.46 13.76
CA HIS A 58 -7.13 -35.48 13.20
C HIS A 58 -7.84 -34.29 12.58
N HIS A 59 -7.34 -33.10 12.92
CA HIS A 59 -7.47 -31.93 12.06
C HIS A 59 -6.82 -32.18 10.70
N PHE A 60 -7.14 -31.37 9.69
CA PHE A 60 -6.58 -31.53 8.37
C PHE A 60 -5.05 -31.38 8.39
N GLN A 61 -4.37 -32.32 7.75
CA GLN A 61 -2.91 -32.32 7.61
C GLN A 61 -2.51 -32.68 6.18
N ASP A 62 -1.53 -31.95 5.67
CA ASP A 62 -0.83 -32.24 4.41
C ASP A 62 0.13 -33.43 4.60
N LYS A 63 -0.46 -34.61 4.84
CA LYS A 63 0.21 -35.88 5.06
C LYS A 63 -0.52 -37.01 4.36
N TYR A 64 0.09 -38.20 4.39
CA TYR A 64 -0.52 -39.44 3.94
C TYR A 64 -1.58 -39.94 4.95
N LEU A 65 -2.62 -39.14 5.17
CA LEU A 65 -3.78 -39.42 6.00
C LEU A 65 -5.04 -39.45 5.15
N PHE A 66 -6.03 -40.25 5.54
CA PHE A 66 -7.23 -40.47 4.74
C PHE A 66 -8.40 -39.63 5.22
N TYR A 67 -9.10 -39.02 4.27
CA TYR A 67 -10.28 -38.20 4.51
C TYR A 67 -11.42 -38.63 3.60
N ARG A 68 -12.66 -38.49 4.06
CA ARG A 68 -13.88 -38.88 3.32
C ARG A 68 -14.87 -37.72 3.31
N PHE A 69 -15.43 -37.42 2.13
CA PHE A 69 -16.51 -36.44 2.02
C PHE A 69 -17.79 -37.00 2.63
N LEU A 70 -18.65 -36.13 3.15
CA LEU A 70 -19.91 -36.54 3.77
C LEU A 70 -20.79 -37.37 2.83
N ASP A 71 -20.84 -37.03 1.54
CA ASP A 71 -21.63 -37.77 0.54
C ASP A 71 -21.12 -39.21 0.34
N ASP A 72 -19.82 -39.43 0.51
CA ASP A 72 -19.16 -40.73 0.35
C ASP A 72 -19.29 -41.63 1.61
N GLU A 73 -19.91 -41.15 2.70
CA GLU A 73 -20.24 -42.01 3.87
C GLU A 73 -21.30 -43.07 3.52
N HIS A 74 -22.16 -42.79 2.53
CA HIS A 74 -23.19 -43.73 2.08
C HIS A 74 -22.66 -44.69 1.01
N GLU A 75 -22.96 -45.98 1.18
CA GLU A 75 -22.40 -47.06 0.34
C GLU A 75 -22.81 -46.97 -1.14
N ASP A 76 -23.96 -46.34 -1.41
CA ASP A 76 -24.57 -46.14 -2.73
C ASP A 76 -24.56 -44.66 -3.16
N ALA A 77 -23.49 -43.92 -2.84
CA ALA A 77 -23.34 -42.51 -3.24
C ALA A 77 -23.56 -42.35 -4.77
N PRO A 78 -24.58 -41.59 -5.20
CA PRO A 78 -24.91 -41.46 -6.61
C PRO A 78 -23.80 -40.72 -7.36
N LEU A 79 -23.50 -41.16 -8.58
CA LEU A 79 -22.57 -40.42 -9.44
C LEU A 79 -23.24 -39.11 -9.91
N PRO A 80 -22.50 -37.97 -9.92
CA PRO A 80 -23.06 -36.69 -10.34
C PRO A 80 -23.47 -36.76 -11.82
N THR A 81 -24.77 -36.66 -12.09
CA THR A 81 -25.35 -36.97 -13.41
C THR A 81 -25.81 -35.75 -14.22
N GLU A 82 -25.94 -34.56 -13.63
CA GLU A 82 -26.15 -33.28 -14.35
C GLU A 82 -25.41 -32.08 -13.66
N GLU A 83 -24.87 -32.28 -12.45
CA GLU A 83 -24.26 -31.25 -11.58
C GLU A 83 -22.87 -30.75 -12.02
N LYS A 84 -22.26 -31.34 -13.04
CA LYS A 84 -20.89 -30.96 -13.47
C LYS A 84 -20.82 -29.53 -14.00
N LYS A 85 -21.87 -29.08 -14.69
CA LYS A 85 -21.90 -27.73 -15.25
C LYS A 85 -22.08 -26.67 -14.16
N GLU A 86 -22.94 -26.94 -13.18
CA GLU A 86 -23.16 -26.08 -12.01
C GLU A 86 -21.88 -26.03 -11.15
N CYS A 87 -21.26 -27.18 -10.89
CA CYS A 87 -19.96 -27.26 -10.21
C CYS A 87 -18.86 -26.47 -10.93
N ASP A 88 -18.74 -26.59 -12.26
CA ASP A 88 -17.77 -25.81 -13.05
C ASP A 88 -18.01 -24.29 -12.99
N GLU A 89 -19.27 -23.86 -12.82
CA GLU A 89 -19.66 -22.45 -12.69
C GLU A 89 -19.40 -21.90 -11.27
N GLU A 90 -19.61 -22.71 -10.22
CA GLU A 90 -19.48 -22.31 -8.80
C GLU A 90 -18.09 -22.55 -8.19
N LEU A 91 -17.24 -23.37 -8.83
CA LEU A 91 -15.94 -23.77 -8.28
C LEU A 91 -15.06 -22.57 -7.93
N GLN A 92 -15.02 -21.54 -8.77
CA GLN A 92 -14.14 -20.39 -8.54
C GLN A 92 -14.63 -19.52 -7.36
N ASP A 93 -15.94 -19.37 -7.19
CA ASP A 93 -16.53 -18.64 -6.07
C ASP A 93 -16.38 -19.42 -4.76
N THR A 94 -16.54 -20.74 -4.83
CA THR A 94 -16.29 -21.64 -3.69
C THR A 94 -14.84 -21.57 -3.24
N MET A 95 -13.89 -21.57 -4.17
CA MET A 95 -12.46 -21.42 -3.86
C MET A 95 -12.15 -20.06 -3.21
N LEU A 96 -12.78 -18.99 -3.69
CA LEU A 96 -12.66 -17.66 -3.09
C LEU A 96 -13.20 -17.65 -1.65
N LEU A 97 -14.40 -18.20 -1.42
CA LEU A 97 -15.01 -18.31 -0.10
C LEU A 97 -14.12 -19.07 0.89
N LEU A 98 -13.63 -20.25 0.48
CA LEU A 98 -12.71 -21.05 1.30
C LEU A 98 -11.40 -20.29 1.58
N SER A 99 -10.89 -19.53 0.61
CA SER A 99 -9.68 -18.73 0.82
C SER A 99 -9.84 -17.61 1.85
N GLN A 100 -11.07 -17.11 2.04
CA GLN A 100 -11.41 -16.08 3.03
C GLN A 100 -11.56 -16.68 4.45
N MET A 101 -12.19 -17.86 4.55
CA MET A 101 -12.43 -18.57 5.82
C MET A 101 -11.21 -19.35 6.33
N GLY A 102 -10.37 -19.82 5.40
CA GLY A 102 -9.27 -20.75 5.66
C GLY A 102 -8.27 -20.30 6.73
N PRO A 103 -7.79 -19.05 6.75
CA PRO A 103 -6.77 -18.68 7.72
C PRO A 103 -7.29 -18.63 9.17
N ASP A 104 -8.56 -18.25 9.40
CA ASP A 104 -9.16 -18.29 10.74
C ASP A 104 -9.28 -19.73 11.26
N ALA A 105 -9.70 -20.65 10.37
CA ALA A 105 -9.75 -22.08 10.68
C ALA A 105 -8.34 -22.62 10.98
N HIS A 106 -7.34 -22.20 10.20
CA HIS A 106 -5.95 -22.57 10.43
C HIS A 106 -5.43 -22.07 11.78
N MET A 107 -5.68 -20.81 12.13
CA MET A 107 -5.32 -20.25 13.43
C MET A 107 -5.99 -21.02 14.57
N ARG A 108 -7.29 -21.31 14.49
CA ARG A 108 -7.98 -22.09 15.54
C ARG A 108 -7.39 -23.48 15.70
N MET A 109 -7.09 -24.18 14.61
CA MET A 109 -6.42 -25.47 14.63
C MET A 109 -5.07 -25.38 15.36
N ILE A 110 -4.26 -24.36 15.06
CA ILE A 110 -2.94 -24.18 15.67
C ILE A 110 -3.06 -23.80 17.14
N LEU A 111 -3.98 -22.90 17.51
CA LEU A 111 -4.14 -22.42 18.89
C LEU A 111 -4.60 -23.50 19.88
N ARG A 112 -5.11 -24.64 19.40
CA ARG A 112 -5.37 -25.83 20.23
C ARG A 112 -4.07 -26.49 20.73
N LYS A 113 -2.93 -26.21 20.11
CA LYS A 113 -1.61 -26.63 20.62
C LYS A 113 -1.26 -25.80 21.87
N PRO A 114 -0.69 -26.43 22.92
CA PRO A 114 -0.13 -25.71 24.06
C PRO A 114 0.93 -24.69 23.62
N PRO A 115 1.03 -23.51 24.27
CA PRO A 115 2.03 -22.46 23.97
C PRO A 115 3.44 -22.98 23.68
N GLY A 116 3.99 -23.84 24.55
CA GLY A 116 5.36 -24.37 24.42
C GLY A 116 5.57 -25.41 23.31
N GLN A 117 4.52 -25.82 22.58
CA GLN A 117 4.59 -26.80 21.49
C GLN A 117 4.38 -26.20 20.10
N ARG A 118 4.21 -24.87 20.01
CA ARG A 118 4.02 -24.16 18.74
C ARG A 118 5.35 -24.05 18.01
N THR A 119 5.36 -24.39 16.73
CA THR A 119 6.52 -24.21 15.86
C THR A 119 6.67 -22.74 15.46
N VAL A 120 7.79 -22.37 14.82
CA VAL A 120 7.97 -21.02 14.30
C VAL A 120 6.90 -20.67 13.25
N ASP A 121 6.58 -21.61 12.36
CA ASP A 121 5.53 -21.45 11.35
C ASP A 121 4.14 -21.28 11.98
N ASP A 122 3.86 -22.01 13.07
CA ASP A 122 2.61 -21.87 13.83
C ASP A 122 2.45 -20.44 14.37
N LEU A 123 3.53 -19.88 14.94
CA LEU A 123 3.54 -18.53 15.50
C LEU A 123 3.35 -17.46 14.42
N GLU A 124 3.93 -17.65 13.23
CA GLU A 124 3.78 -16.72 12.11
C GLU A 124 2.33 -16.71 11.58
N ILE A 125 1.71 -17.89 11.44
CA ILE A 125 0.30 -17.99 11.03
C ILE A 125 -0.62 -17.31 12.05
N ILE A 126 -0.43 -17.58 13.35
CA ILE A 126 -1.23 -16.90 14.38
C ILE A 126 -1.03 -15.39 14.29
N TYR A 127 0.21 -14.92 14.25
CA TYR A 127 0.54 -13.51 14.18
C TYR A 127 -0.12 -12.79 12.99
N GLU A 128 -0.11 -13.40 11.80
CA GLU A 128 -0.80 -12.84 10.61
C GLU A 128 -2.29 -12.59 10.87
N GLU A 129 -2.96 -13.51 11.56
CA GLU A 129 -4.38 -13.38 11.91
C GLU A 129 -4.64 -12.32 13.00
N LEU A 130 -3.72 -12.18 13.97
CA LEU A 130 -3.85 -11.16 15.01
C LEU A 130 -3.87 -9.73 14.44
N LEU A 131 -3.28 -9.51 13.26
CA LEU A 131 -3.32 -8.21 12.57
C LEU A 131 -4.74 -7.82 12.12
N HIS A 132 -5.65 -8.79 12.02
CA HIS A 132 -7.03 -8.59 11.59
C HIS A 132 -8.04 -8.52 12.75
N ILE A 133 -7.60 -8.80 13.99
CA ILE A 133 -8.45 -8.73 15.18
C ILE A 133 -8.48 -7.29 15.72
N LYS A 134 -9.66 -6.67 15.67
CA LYS A 134 -9.87 -5.26 16.06
C LYS A 134 -9.45 -4.97 17.51
N ALA A 135 -9.76 -5.86 18.46
CA ALA A 135 -9.33 -5.72 19.86
C ALA A 135 -7.82 -5.58 20.02
N LEU A 136 -7.02 -6.13 19.10
CA LEU A 136 -5.56 -6.10 19.14
C LEU A 136 -4.96 -4.96 18.32
N SER A 137 -5.75 -4.20 17.56
CA SER A 137 -5.23 -3.26 16.56
C SER A 137 -4.30 -2.20 17.16
N HIS A 138 -4.60 -1.76 18.38
CA HIS A 138 -3.87 -0.75 19.14
C HIS A 138 -2.56 -1.25 19.79
N LEU A 139 -2.31 -2.56 19.77
CA LEU A 139 -1.09 -3.14 20.34
C LEU A 139 0.07 -3.07 19.35
N SER A 140 1.29 -2.91 19.87
CA SER A 140 2.51 -2.89 19.07
C SER A 140 2.75 -4.23 18.38
N THR A 141 3.57 -4.20 17.32
CA THR A 141 3.98 -5.42 16.60
C THR A 141 4.67 -6.43 17.53
N THR A 142 5.52 -5.95 18.43
CA THR A 142 6.22 -6.79 19.42
C THR A 142 5.22 -7.51 20.34
N VAL A 143 4.25 -6.78 20.89
CA VAL A 143 3.21 -7.37 21.75
C VAL A 143 2.39 -8.40 20.99
N LYS A 144 1.99 -8.14 19.75
CA LYS A 144 1.25 -9.10 18.92
C LYS A 144 2.05 -10.39 18.67
N ARG A 145 3.36 -10.28 18.45
CA ARG A 145 4.24 -11.46 18.27
C ARG A 145 4.36 -12.29 19.55
N GLU A 146 4.53 -11.64 20.70
CA GLU A 146 4.52 -12.33 21.99
C GLU A 146 3.16 -12.99 22.27
N LEU A 147 2.06 -12.30 21.96
CA LEU A 147 0.71 -12.83 22.09
C LEU A 147 0.51 -14.11 21.25
N ALA A 148 1.05 -14.19 20.04
CA ALA A 148 0.98 -15.42 19.23
C ALA A 148 1.54 -16.65 19.96
N GLY A 149 2.56 -16.44 20.82
CA GLY A 149 3.17 -17.48 21.64
C GLY A 149 2.33 -17.93 22.84
N VAL A 150 1.44 -17.08 23.36
CA VAL A 150 0.75 -17.34 24.64
C VAL A 150 -0.76 -17.43 24.55
N LEU A 151 -1.38 -16.91 23.48
CA LEU A 151 -2.84 -16.91 23.33
C LEU A 151 -3.39 -18.33 23.38
N ILE A 152 -4.44 -18.55 24.16
CA ILE A 152 -5.13 -19.83 24.30
C ILE A 152 -6.48 -19.72 23.60
N PHE A 153 -6.83 -20.70 22.78
CA PHE A 153 -8.18 -20.80 22.22
C PHE A 153 -9.10 -21.55 23.19
N GLU A 154 -10.22 -20.94 23.53
CA GLU A 154 -11.21 -21.50 24.45
C GLU A 154 -12.60 -21.46 23.79
N SER A 155 -13.32 -22.59 23.81
CA SER A 155 -14.63 -22.72 23.17
C SER A 155 -15.63 -23.32 24.14
N HIS A 156 -16.86 -22.80 24.13
CA HIS A 156 -17.96 -23.25 24.99
C HIS A 156 -19.21 -23.50 24.17
N ALA A 157 -19.78 -24.70 24.32
CA ALA A 157 -20.90 -25.13 23.47
C ALA A 157 -22.25 -24.51 23.86
N LYS A 158 -22.50 -24.22 25.14
CA LYS A 158 -23.83 -23.88 25.66
C LYS A 158 -23.93 -22.42 26.15
N GLY A 159 -24.97 -21.73 25.71
CA GLY A 159 -25.42 -20.47 26.26
C GLY A 159 -25.82 -20.61 27.73
N GLY A 160 -25.65 -19.54 28.49
CA GLY A 160 -25.83 -19.54 29.95
C GLY A 160 -24.62 -20.05 30.75
N THR A 161 -23.57 -20.56 30.09
CA THR A 161 -22.32 -20.92 30.77
C THR A 161 -21.68 -19.68 31.39
N VAL A 162 -21.31 -19.76 32.67
CA VAL A 162 -20.63 -18.67 33.38
C VAL A 162 -19.13 -18.82 33.18
N LEU A 163 -18.49 -17.79 32.65
CA LEU A 163 -17.05 -17.80 32.37
C LEU A 163 -16.23 -17.47 33.62
N PHE A 164 -16.70 -16.50 34.41
CA PHE A 164 -16.22 -16.19 35.77
C PHE A 164 -17.26 -15.36 36.51
N ASN A 165 -17.17 -15.32 37.84
CA ASN A 165 -18.08 -14.59 38.71
C ASN A 165 -17.51 -13.27 39.23
N GLN A 166 -18.38 -12.30 39.49
CA GLN A 166 -18.04 -11.10 40.24
C GLN A 166 -17.49 -11.46 41.62
N GLY A 167 -16.38 -10.84 41.99
CA GLY A 167 -15.66 -11.07 43.25
C GLY A 167 -14.57 -12.13 43.18
N GLU A 168 -14.47 -12.91 42.09
CA GLU A 168 -13.36 -13.84 41.89
C GLU A 168 -12.04 -13.12 41.58
N GLU A 169 -10.91 -13.80 41.74
CA GLU A 169 -9.61 -13.28 41.32
C GLU A 169 -9.56 -13.11 39.80
N GLY A 170 -8.95 -12.01 39.33
CA GLY A 170 -8.67 -11.81 37.92
C GLY A 170 -7.56 -12.72 37.41
N THR A 171 -7.89 -13.82 36.75
CA THR A 171 -6.91 -14.80 36.22
C THR A 171 -6.58 -14.63 34.74
N SER A 172 -7.50 -14.12 33.93
CA SER A 172 -7.32 -14.04 32.47
C SER A 172 -7.98 -12.82 31.81
N TRP A 173 -7.49 -12.45 30.64
CA TRP A 173 -8.08 -11.49 29.70
C TRP A 173 -8.64 -12.26 28.50
N TYR A 174 -9.81 -11.86 28.00
CA TYR A 174 -10.54 -12.56 26.95
C TYR A 174 -10.88 -11.64 25.78
N ILE A 175 -10.87 -12.20 24.57
CA ILE A 175 -11.34 -11.56 23.33
C ILE A 175 -12.35 -12.50 22.69
N ILE A 176 -13.49 -11.98 22.24
CA ILE A 176 -14.56 -12.77 21.63
C ILE A 176 -14.27 -12.97 20.14
N LEU A 177 -14.07 -14.22 19.71
CA LEU A 177 -13.93 -14.59 18.30
C LEU A 177 -15.25 -14.98 17.65
N LYS A 178 -16.19 -15.54 18.42
CA LYS A 178 -17.51 -15.94 17.93
C LYS A 178 -18.50 -15.89 19.08
N GLY A 179 -19.71 -15.41 18.77
CA GLY A 179 -20.82 -15.35 19.71
C GLY A 179 -20.83 -14.07 20.55
N SER A 180 -21.53 -14.11 21.67
CA SER A 180 -21.77 -12.96 22.54
C SER A 180 -21.88 -13.34 24.01
N VAL A 181 -21.63 -12.38 24.90
CA VAL A 181 -21.69 -12.56 26.35
C VAL A 181 -22.40 -11.40 27.03
N ASN A 182 -23.06 -11.69 28.15
CA ASN A 182 -23.65 -10.69 29.03
C ASN A 182 -22.68 -10.36 30.17
N VAL A 183 -22.51 -9.05 30.44
CA VAL A 183 -21.82 -8.54 31.61
C VAL A 183 -22.85 -8.33 32.72
N VAL A 184 -22.71 -9.06 33.82
CA VAL A 184 -23.70 -9.09 34.91
C VAL A 184 -23.08 -8.54 36.19
N ILE A 185 -23.74 -7.58 36.82
CA ILE A 185 -23.32 -7.03 38.14
C ILE A 185 -24.40 -7.33 39.17
N TYR A 186 -24.00 -7.86 40.33
CA TYR A 186 -24.90 -8.13 41.44
C TYR A 186 -25.65 -6.86 41.87
N GLY A 187 -26.98 -6.97 41.99
CA GLY A 187 -27.87 -5.84 42.26
C GLY A 187 -28.23 -4.96 41.06
N LYS A 188 -27.59 -5.15 39.90
CA LYS A 188 -27.91 -4.43 38.64
C LYS A 188 -28.40 -5.33 37.51
N GLY A 189 -28.15 -6.64 37.57
CA GLY A 189 -28.47 -7.57 36.49
C GLY A 189 -27.52 -7.42 35.30
N VAL A 190 -28.01 -7.66 34.09
CA VAL A 190 -27.23 -7.49 32.85
C VAL A 190 -27.03 -6.00 32.58
N VAL A 191 -25.78 -5.55 32.56
CA VAL A 191 -25.42 -4.13 32.42
C VAL A 191 -25.09 -3.78 30.98
N CYS A 192 -24.47 -4.70 30.25
CA CYS A 192 -24.26 -4.62 28.81
C CYS A 192 -24.03 -6.02 28.21
N THR A 193 -24.05 -6.10 26.88
CA THR A 193 -23.74 -7.30 26.11
C THR A 193 -22.56 -6.98 25.18
N LEU A 194 -21.58 -7.89 25.15
CA LEU A 194 -20.39 -7.81 24.30
C LEU A 194 -20.51 -8.84 23.18
N HIS A 195 -19.97 -8.52 22.01
CA HIS A 195 -20.07 -9.32 20.78
C HIS A 195 -18.69 -9.63 20.21
N GLU A 196 -18.67 -10.38 19.10
CA GLU A 196 -17.46 -10.66 18.34
C GLU A 196 -16.60 -9.39 18.09
N GLY A 197 -15.30 -9.51 18.37
CA GLY A 197 -14.32 -8.44 18.28
C GLY A 197 -14.17 -7.58 19.55
N ASP A 198 -15.06 -7.72 20.54
CA ASP A 198 -14.92 -7.08 21.85
C ASP A 198 -13.98 -7.89 22.77
N ASP A 199 -13.41 -7.21 23.77
CA ASP A 199 -12.56 -7.81 24.80
C ASP A 199 -13.01 -7.44 26.22
N PHE A 200 -12.67 -8.28 27.20
CA PHE A 200 -13.06 -8.08 28.60
C PHE A 200 -12.13 -8.77 29.61
N GLY A 201 -12.21 -8.34 30.87
CA GLY A 201 -11.45 -8.93 31.98
C GLY A 201 -10.06 -8.33 32.20
N LYS A 202 -9.62 -7.38 31.38
CA LYS A 202 -8.30 -6.70 31.50
C LYS A 202 -8.10 -5.97 32.84
N LEU A 203 -9.14 -5.30 33.35
CA LEU A 203 -9.05 -4.40 34.51
C LEU A 203 -8.57 -5.12 35.79
N ALA A 204 -9.04 -6.35 36.01
CA ALA A 204 -8.69 -7.14 37.18
C ALA A 204 -7.21 -7.59 37.17
N LEU A 205 -6.64 -7.79 35.98
CA LEU A 205 -5.22 -8.14 35.82
C LEU A 205 -4.30 -6.95 36.13
N VAL A 206 -4.66 -5.77 35.64
CA VAL A 206 -3.84 -4.55 35.78
C VAL A 206 -3.83 -4.05 37.22
N ASN A 207 -4.98 -4.07 37.90
CA ASN A 207 -5.13 -3.49 39.23
C ASN A 207 -4.92 -4.52 40.36
N ASP A 208 -4.63 -5.78 40.02
CA ASP A 208 -4.60 -6.91 40.95
C ASP A 208 -5.83 -6.93 41.89
N ALA A 209 -7.00 -6.78 41.29
CA ALA A 209 -8.27 -6.58 41.99
C ALA A 209 -9.29 -7.67 41.62
N PRO A 210 -10.29 -7.96 42.49
CA PRO A 210 -11.36 -8.90 42.16
C PRO A 210 -12.18 -8.47 40.93
N ARG A 211 -12.82 -9.43 40.26
CA ARG A 211 -13.72 -9.19 39.13
C ARG A 211 -14.87 -8.26 39.52
N ALA A 212 -15.03 -7.16 38.78
CA ALA A 212 -16.09 -6.19 39.01
C ALA A 212 -17.49 -6.65 38.51
N ALA A 213 -17.53 -7.68 37.67
CA ALA A 213 -18.76 -8.24 37.07
C ALA A 213 -18.56 -9.73 36.77
N SER A 214 -19.67 -10.48 36.66
CA SER A 214 -19.71 -11.84 36.11
C SER A 214 -19.88 -11.79 34.59
N ILE A 215 -19.33 -12.78 33.89
CA ILE A 215 -19.50 -12.94 32.44
C ILE A 215 -20.26 -14.23 32.16
N VAL A 216 -21.37 -14.12 31.43
CA VAL A 216 -22.24 -15.26 31.10
C VAL A 216 -22.46 -15.32 29.61
N LEU A 217 -22.27 -16.49 29.00
CA LEU A 217 -22.52 -16.68 27.57
C LEU A 217 -23.98 -16.41 27.23
N ARG A 218 -24.19 -15.64 26.18
CA ARG A 218 -25.54 -15.27 25.72
C ARG A 218 -26.11 -16.31 24.75
N GLU A 219 -25.25 -16.98 24.00
CA GLU A 219 -25.62 -17.96 22.97
C GLU A 219 -24.71 -19.19 23.00
N ASP A 220 -25.09 -20.20 22.21
CA ASP A 220 -24.34 -21.45 22.05
C ASP A 220 -23.09 -21.23 21.17
N ASN A 221 -22.10 -22.11 21.32
CA ASN A 221 -20.88 -22.16 20.50
C ASN A 221 -20.06 -20.86 20.47
N CYS A 222 -19.84 -20.24 21.63
CA CYS A 222 -18.95 -19.09 21.73
C CYS A 222 -17.46 -19.51 21.67
N HIS A 223 -16.63 -18.66 21.07
CA HIS A 223 -15.19 -18.86 20.94
C HIS A 223 -14.44 -17.64 21.46
N PHE A 224 -13.36 -17.88 22.20
CA PHE A 224 -12.57 -16.85 22.84
C PHE A 224 -11.08 -17.07 22.60
N LEU A 225 -10.34 -15.97 22.49
CA LEU A 225 -8.92 -15.96 22.78
C LEU A 225 -8.71 -15.56 24.23
N ARG A 226 -7.84 -16.26 24.94
CA ARG A 226 -7.52 -16.02 26.35
C ARG A 226 -6.03 -15.78 26.54
N VAL A 227 -5.68 -14.81 27.38
CA VAL A 227 -4.32 -14.59 27.88
C VAL A 227 -4.36 -14.66 29.40
N ASP A 228 -3.56 -15.55 29.99
CA ASP A 228 -3.51 -15.74 31.43
C ASP A 228 -2.65 -14.67 32.12
N LYS A 229 -2.91 -14.39 33.40
CA LYS A 229 -2.32 -13.28 34.19
C LYS A 229 -0.79 -13.28 34.17
N GLU A 230 -0.18 -14.45 34.29
CA GLU A 230 1.28 -14.60 34.30
C GLU A 230 1.90 -14.17 32.98
N ASP A 231 1.34 -14.63 31.87
CA ASP A 231 1.78 -14.26 30.53
C ASP A 231 1.46 -12.80 30.20
N PHE A 232 0.29 -12.30 30.59
CA PHE A 232 -0.08 -10.89 30.43
C PHE A 232 0.95 -9.96 31.10
N ASN A 233 1.29 -10.26 32.36
CA ASN A 233 2.27 -9.47 33.10
C ASN A 233 3.70 -9.68 32.59
N ARG A 234 4.06 -10.90 32.13
CA ARG A 234 5.35 -11.20 31.52
C ARG A 234 5.56 -10.37 30.26
N ILE A 235 4.58 -10.34 29.35
CA ILE A 235 4.67 -9.55 28.11
C ILE A 235 4.88 -8.08 28.42
N LEU A 236 4.13 -7.50 29.38
CA LEU A 236 4.32 -6.10 29.77
C LEU A 236 5.72 -5.83 30.35
N ARG A 237 6.24 -6.73 31.19
CA ARG A 237 7.61 -6.61 31.73
C ARG A 237 8.66 -6.77 30.65
N ASP A 238 8.50 -7.71 29.73
CA ASP A 238 9.46 -7.99 28.67
C ASP A 238 9.52 -6.83 27.67
N VAL A 239 8.38 -6.19 27.37
CA VAL A 239 8.34 -4.95 26.57
C VAL A 239 9.11 -3.83 27.26
N GLU A 240 8.89 -3.59 28.56
CA GLU A 240 9.62 -2.54 29.28
C GLU A 240 11.12 -2.88 29.42
N ALA A 241 11.47 -4.14 29.66
CA ALA A 241 12.87 -4.60 29.74
C ALA A 241 13.61 -4.47 28.40
N ASN A 242 12.89 -4.51 27.28
CA ASN A 242 13.42 -4.31 25.94
C ASN A 242 13.39 -2.84 25.49
N THR A 243 12.88 -1.93 26.32
CA THR A 243 12.78 -0.50 26.02
C THR A 243 13.89 0.28 26.74
N VAL A 244 14.58 1.16 26.02
CA VAL A 244 15.59 2.08 26.56
C VAL A 244 15.08 3.51 26.36
N ARG A 245 14.96 4.25 27.46
CA ARG A 245 14.53 5.66 27.47
C ARG A 245 15.70 6.55 27.86
N LEU A 246 16.16 7.40 26.94
CA LEU A 246 17.10 8.46 27.24
C LEU A 246 16.32 9.67 27.74
N LYS A 247 16.76 10.25 28.86
CA LYS A 247 16.15 11.42 29.47
C LYS A 247 17.10 12.61 29.52
N GLU A 248 16.59 13.79 29.22
CA GLU A 248 17.24 15.07 29.51
C GLU A 248 16.27 15.93 30.33
N HIS A 249 16.76 16.52 31.42
CA HIS A 249 15.92 17.31 32.33
C HIS A 249 14.67 16.55 32.84
N ASP A 250 14.82 15.24 33.11
CA ASP A 250 13.77 14.29 33.52
C ASP A 250 12.60 14.11 32.52
N GLN A 251 12.79 14.54 31.28
CA GLN A 251 11.86 14.26 30.18
C GLN A 251 12.47 13.24 29.22
N ASP A 252 11.65 12.29 28.75
CA ASP A 252 12.07 11.37 27.70
C ASP A 252 12.39 12.17 26.42
N VAL A 253 13.58 11.98 25.87
CA VAL A 253 14.02 12.64 24.63
C VAL A 253 14.30 11.66 23.50
N LEU A 254 14.54 10.39 23.82
CA LEU A 254 14.66 9.30 22.85
C LEU A 254 14.21 7.98 23.48
N VAL A 255 13.33 7.27 22.79
CA VAL A 255 12.86 5.94 23.17
C VAL A 255 13.29 4.96 22.11
N LEU A 256 14.01 3.94 22.53
CA LEU A 256 14.53 2.86 21.72
C LEU A 256 13.89 1.54 22.17
N GLU A 257 13.57 0.67 21.23
CA GLU A 257 13.11 -0.69 21.52
C GLU A 257 14.10 -1.68 20.90
N LYS A 258 14.44 -2.73 21.65
CA LYS A 258 15.32 -3.79 21.17
C LYS A 258 14.60 -4.61 20.11
N VAL A 259 15.19 -4.73 18.93
CA VAL A 259 14.64 -5.58 17.87
C VAL A 259 14.80 -7.04 18.32
N PRO A 260 13.71 -7.81 18.41
CA PRO A 260 13.80 -9.25 18.65
C PRO A 260 14.64 -9.86 17.53
N ALA A 261 15.59 -10.73 17.85
CA ALA A 261 16.38 -11.42 16.84
C ALA A 261 15.43 -12.28 15.97
N GLY A 262 14.99 -11.72 14.84
CA GLY A 262 14.34 -12.51 13.81
C GLY A 262 15.39 -13.49 13.28
N ASN A 263 15.16 -14.79 13.47
CA ASN A 263 16.03 -15.85 12.95
C ASN A 263 15.93 -15.93 11.42
N ARG A 264 16.46 -14.94 10.70
CA ARG A 264 16.91 -15.14 9.32
C ARG A 264 18.25 -15.85 9.39
N ALA A 265 18.21 -17.18 9.42
CA ALA A 265 19.37 -18.02 9.16
C ALA A 265 19.80 -17.84 7.70
N SER A 266 20.55 -16.78 7.41
CA SER A 266 21.47 -16.78 6.27
C SER A 266 22.81 -17.30 6.77
N ASN A 267 23.19 -18.49 6.31
CA ASN A 267 24.50 -19.09 6.50
C ASN A 267 25.61 -18.17 5.97
N GLN A 268 26.10 -17.22 6.78
CA GLN A 268 27.41 -16.61 6.60
C GLN A 268 28.01 -16.29 7.97
N GLY A 269 29.11 -16.98 8.29
CA GLY A 269 30.25 -16.47 9.06
C GLY A 269 30.00 -15.98 10.50
N ASN A 270 30.52 -16.78 11.43
CA ASN A 270 30.84 -16.52 12.85
C ASN A 270 31.13 -15.06 13.26
N SER A 271 30.10 -14.22 13.32
CA SER A 271 30.11 -12.92 13.99
C SER A 271 28.85 -12.84 14.85
N GLN A 272 29.01 -12.53 16.14
CA GLN A 272 27.88 -12.45 17.07
C GLN A 272 26.81 -11.49 16.50
N PRO A 273 25.52 -11.85 16.53
CA PRO A 273 24.46 -10.92 16.14
C PRO A 273 24.47 -9.74 17.12
N GLN A 274 25.01 -8.60 16.71
CA GLN A 274 24.93 -7.36 17.48
C GLN A 274 23.45 -7.00 17.63
N GLN A 275 22.97 -7.05 18.88
CA GLN A 275 21.60 -6.71 19.25
C GLN A 275 21.33 -5.26 18.83
N LYS A 276 20.36 -5.06 17.92
CA LYS A 276 20.08 -3.76 17.32
C LYS A 276 18.86 -3.14 18.00
N TYR A 277 19.01 -1.91 18.48
CA TYR A 277 17.90 -1.10 18.96
C TYR A 277 17.30 -0.31 17.78
N THR A 278 16.00 -0.08 17.82
CA THR A 278 15.29 0.76 16.86
C THR A 278 14.67 1.96 17.56
N VAL A 279 14.76 3.12 16.91
CA VAL A 279 14.09 4.34 17.38
C VAL A 279 12.57 4.17 17.28
N MET A 280 11.88 4.39 18.39
CA MET A 280 10.41 4.40 18.48
C MET A 280 9.89 5.84 18.49
N SER A 281 10.46 6.69 19.33
CA SER A 281 10.15 8.12 19.36
C SER A 281 11.32 8.97 19.86
N GLY A 282 11.32 10.26 19.57
CA GLY A 282 12.31 11.20 20.11
C GLY A 282 12.14 12.62 19.61
N THR A 283 12.94 13.56 20.13
CA THR A 283 13.00 14.91 19.57
C THR A 283 13.73 14.90 18.22
N PRO A 284 13.45 15.85 17.30
CA PRO A 284 14.16 15.93 16.01
C PRO A 284 15.69 15.89 16.15
N GLU A 285 16.22 16.64 17.11
CA GLU A 285 17.65 16.76 17.40
C GLU A 285 18.23 15.43 17.92
N LYS A 286 17.55 14.77 18.87
CA LYS A 286 18.03 13.49 19.41
C LYS A 286 17.92 12.33 18.44
N ILE A 287 16.92 12.37 17.56
CA ILE A 287 16.84 11.41 16.46
C ILE A 287 18.03 11.61 15.50
N LEU A 288 18.33 12.85 15.10
CA LEU A 288 19.49 13.17 14.26
C LEU A 288 20.81 12.72 14.91
N GLU A 289 21.02 13.08 16.19
CA GLU A 289 22.19 12.69 16.98
C GLU A 289 22.38 11.17 16.99
N HIS A 290 21.31 10.42 17.31
CA HIS A 290 21.34 8.97 17.32
C HIS A 290 21.71 8.36 15.96
N PHE A 291 21.13 8.87 14.87
CA PHE A 291 21.47 8.39 13.53
C PHE A 291 22.90 8.74 13.14
N LEU A 292 23.42 9.90 13.53
CA LEU A 292 24.83 10.25 13.30
C LEU A 292 25.77 9.33 14.07
N GLU A 293 25.54 9.11 15.37
CA GLU A 293 26.40 8.29 16.22
C GLU A 293 26.45 6.81 15.82
N THR A 294 25.34 6.30 15.27
CA THR A 294 25.23 4.90 14.84
C THR A 294 25.77 4.64 13.42
N ILE A 295 26.22 5.66 12.70
CA ILE A 295 26.88 5.51 11.40
C ILE A 295 28.18 4.72 11.57
N ARG A 296 28.25 3.63 10.82
CA ARG A 296 29.43 2.79 10.67
C ARG A 296 30.19 3.20 9.43
N LEU A 297 31.47 3.53 9.61
CA LEU A 297 32.35 4.06 8.56
C LEU A 297 33.16 2.95 7.87
N GLU A 298 33.02 1.71 8.32
CA GLU A 298 33.69 0.56 7.71
C GLU A 298 33.11 0.29 6.31
N PRO A 299 33.94 0.24 5.24
CA PRO A 299 33.45 0.04 3.87
C PRO A 299 32.59 -1.23 3.69
N ALA A 300 32.91 -2.29 4.44
CA ALA A 300 32.16 -3.54 4.45
C ALA A 300 30.70 -3.41 4.95
N LEU A 301 30.36 -2.30 5.63
CA LEU A 301 29.05 -2.04 6.23
C LEU A 301 28.30 -0.89 5.53
N ASN A 302 28.80 -0.38 4.40
CA ASN A 302 28.19 0.76 3.70
C ASN A 302 26.70 0.56 3.37
N GLU A 303 26.31 -0.57 2.79
CA GLU A 303 24.91 -0.85 2.45
C GLU A 303 24.03 -0.97 3.70
N ALA A 304 24.56 -1.56 4.78
CA ALA A 304 23.84 -1.70 6.04
C ALA A 304 23.63 -0.35 6.73
N THR A 305 24.62 0.54 6.67
CA THR A 305 24.54 1.93 7.14
C THR A 305 23.51 2.72 6.33
N ASP A 306 23.54 2.63 5.00
CA ASP A 306 22.63 3.38 4.13
C ASP A 306 21.17 2.95 4.33
N SER A 307 20.94 1.66 4.56
CA SER A 307 19.62 1.12 4.92
C SER A 307 19.09 1.71 6.23
N VAL A 308 19.94 1.88 7.25
CA VAL A 308 19.55 2.47 8.54
C VAL A 308 19.23 3.96 8.40
N LEU A 309 20.06 4.71 7.67
CA LEU A 309 19.86 6.14 7.47
C LEU A 309 18.64 6.45 6.60
N ASN A 310 18.20 5.51 5.76
CA ASN A 310 17.16 5.75 4.77
C ASN A 310 15.84 6.23 5.38
N ASP A 311 15.44 5.68 6.54
CA ASP A 311 14.23 6.11 7.24
C ASP A 311 14.30 7.61 7.60
N PHE A 312 15.40 8.04 8.22
CA PHE A 312 15.60 9.43 8.63
C PHE A 312 15.67 10.35 7.42
N VAL A 313 16.52 10.02 6.46
CA VAL A 313 16.76 10.83 5.26
C VAL A 313 15.51 10.99 4.39
N MET A 314 14.61 10.00 4.36
CA MET A 314 13.35 10.13 3.63
C MET A 314 12.31 10.95 4.40
N MET A 315 12.25 10.78 5.72
CA MET A 315 11.14 11.26 6.54
C MET A 315 11.42 12.56 7.31
N HIS A 316 12.67 13.05 7.34
CA HIS A 316 13.02 14.26 8.09
C HIS A 316 12.17 15.46 7.68
N CYS A 317 11.75 15.58 6.42
CA CYS A 317 10.92 16.70 5.96
C CYS A 317 9.60 16.86 6.75
N VAL A 318 9.11 15.78 7.39
CA VAL A 318 7.88 15.79 8.20
C VAL A 318 8.08 16.42 9.58
N PHE A 319 9.28 16.31 10.17
CA PHE A 319 9.52 16.68 11.58
C PHE A 319 10.75 17.56 11.81
N MET A 320 11.66 17.66 10.84
CA MET A 320 12.89 18.46 10.83
C MET A 320 13.16 18.97 9.40
N PRO A 321 12.46 20.02 8.94
CA PRO A 321 12.65 20.58 7.60
C PRO A 321 14.09 21.08 7.38
N ASN A 322 14.51 21.27 6.13
CA ASN A 322 15.88 21.70 5.80
C ASN A 322 16.29 23.00 6.51
N THR A 323 15.35 23.89 6.79
CA THR A 323 15.56 25.12 7.59
C THR A 323 16.05 24.87 9.02
N GLN A 324 15.83 23.66 9.56
CA GLN A 324 16.33 23.22 10.86
C GLN A 324 17.46 22.19 10.72
N LEU A 325 17.32 21.24 9.78
CA LEU A 325 18.30 20.18 9.56
C LEU A 325 19.66 20.73 9.11
N CYS A 326 19.69 21.63 8.13
CA CYS A 326 20.95 22.15 7.59
C CYS A 326 21.79 22.87 8.67
N PRO A 327 21.24 23.82 9.46
CA PRO A 327 21.96 24.40 10.60
C PRO A 327 22.42 23.38 11.64
N ALA A 328 21.58 22.37 11.95
CA ALA A 328 21.95 21.32 12.89
C ALA A 328 23.14 20.49 12.39
N LEU A 329 23.18 20.15 11.10
CA LEU A 329 24.31 19.46 10.47
C LEU A 329 25.59 20.29 10.51
N VAL A 330 25.51 21.61 10.26
CA VAL A 330 26.67 22.51 10.42
C VAL A 330 27.16 22.51 11.87
N ALA A 331 26.25 22.59 12.84
CA ALA A 331 26.60 22.56 14.26
C ALA A 331 27.28 21.23 14.65
N HIS A 332 26.72 20.09 14.21
CA HIS A 332 27.34 18.77 14.42
C HIS A 332 28.70 18.66 13.74
N TYR A 333 28.89 19.19 12.54
CA TYR A 333 30.19 19.13 11.83
C TYR A 333 31.32 19.89 12.54
N HIS A 334 30.97 20.97 13.23
CA HIS A 334 31.92 21.81 13.97
C HIS A 334 31.98 21.49 15.48
N ALA A 335 31.16 20.54 15.96
CA ALA A 335 31.10 20.18 17.37
C ALA A 335 32.44 19.64 17.88
N GLN A 336 32.86 20.16 19.03
CA GLN A 336 34.09 19.73 19.72
C GLN A 336 33.74 18.91 20.95
N PRO A 337 34.41 17.76 21.18
CA PRO A 337 34.23 16.97 22.38
C PRO A 337 34.73 17.72 23.61
N SER A 338 33.91 17.73 24.67
CA SER A 338 34.22 18.42 25.93
C SER A 338 35.09 17.59 26.89
N GLN A 339 35.23 16.29 26.63
CA GLN A 339 35.91 15.31 27.49
C GLN A 339 36.97 14.53 26.70
N GLY A 340 37.99 14.02 27.41
CA GLY A 340 39.07 13.21 26.83
C GLY A 340 40.40 13.97 26.67
N THR A 341 41.45 13.23 26.33
CA THR A 341 42.77 13.77 25.97
C THR A 341 42.71 14.48 24.61
N GLU A 342 43.67 15.38 24.32
CA GLU A 342 43.70 16.09 23.02
C GLU A 342 43.71 15.13 21.81
N GLN A 343 44.40 13.99 21.92
CA GLN A 343 44.39 12.98 20.86
C GLN A 343 43.00 12.33 20.68
N GLU A 344 42.35 11.93 21.77
CA GLU A 344 40.99 11.35 21.73
C GLU A 344 39.96 12.37 21.19
N LYS A 345 40.12 13.65 21.57
CA LYS A 345 39.28 14.72 21.05
C LYS A 345 39.44 14.89 19.54
N MET A 346 40.68 14.87 19.04
CA MET A 346 40.97 14.95 17.61
C MET A 346 40.38 13.75 16.85
N ASP A 347 40.55 12.54 17.36
CA ASP A 347 40.03 11.31 16.74
C ASP A 347 38.50 11.28 16.73
N TYR A 348 37.85 11.71 17.83
CA TYR A 348 36.40 11.84 17.91
C TYR A 348 35.88 12.88 16.91
N ALA A 349 36.46 14.08 16.90
CA ALA A 349 36.06 15.17 16.01
C ALA A 349 36.20 14.77 14.53
N LEU A 350 37.28 14.06 14.18
CA LEU A 350 37.47 13.53 12.83
C LEU A 350 36.38 12.52 12.45
N ASN A 351 36.11 11.53 13.30
CA ASN A 351 35.07 10.53 13.02
C ASN A 351 33.67 11.15 12.96
N ASN A 352 33.38 12.12 13.82
CA ASN A 352 32.14 12.89 13.78
C ASN A 352 31.97 13.63 12.44
N LYS A 353 33.01 14.35 11.97
CA LYS A 353 33.00 14.98 10.64
C LYS A 353 32.71 13.98 9.52
N ARG A 354 33.36 12.81 9.53
CA ARG A 354 33.13 11.74 8.54
C ARG A 354 31.70 11.20 8.55
N ARG A 355 31.09 11.05 9.73
CA ARG A 355 29.69 10.61 9.90
C ARG A 355 28.72 11.67 9.35
N VAL A 356 28.96 12.94 9.66
CA VAL A 356 28.15 14.04 9.14
C VAL A 356 28.25 14.11 7.61
N ILE A 357 29.45 13.99 7.03
CA ILE A 357 29.63 13.93 5.57
C ILE A 357 28.86 12.74 4.99
N ARG A 358 28.94 11.54 5.60
CA ARG A 358 28.18 10.36 5.13
C ARG A 358 26.67 10.61 5.13
N LEU A 359 26.13 11.23 6.19
CA LEU A 359 24.72 11.57 6.26
C LEU A 359 24.33 12.59 5.17
N VAL A 360 25.14 13.63 4.95
CA VAL A 360 24.91 14.63 3.91
C VAL A 360 24.93 14.01 2.51
N LEU A 361 25.83 13.07 2.24
CA LEU A 361 25.86 12.34 0.97
C LEU A 361 24.58 11.53 0.74
N GLN A 362 24.09 10.82 1.76
CA GLN A 362 22.83 10.07 1.68
C GLN A 362 21.62 10.98 1.54
N TRP A 363 21.60 12.11 2.26
CA TRP A 363 20.56 13.13 2.14
C TRP A 363 20.53 13.73 0.74
N ALA A 364 21.68 14.12 0.19
CA ALA A 364 21.74 14.67 -1.16
C ALA A 364 21.35 13.63 -2.22
N ALA A 365 21.72 12.36 -2.05
CA ALA A 365 21.31 11.27 -2.94
C ALA A 365 19.79 11.00 -2.91
N MET A 366 19.13 11.17 -1.76
CA MET A 366 17.67 11.02 -1.64
C MET A 366 16.93 12.11 -2.39
N TYR A 367 17.39 13.37 -2.33
CA TYR A 367 16.73 14.47 -3.02
C TYR A 367 17.10 14.52 -4.51
N GLY A 368 18.36 14.22 -4.86
CA GLY A 368 18.87 14.32 -6.22
C GLY A 368 18.57 15.69 -6.83
N ASP A 369 17.95 15.69 -8.00
CA ASP A 369 17.56 16.90 -8.74
C ASP A 369 16.58 17.82 -7.97
N VAL A 370 15.83 17.29 -7.00
CA VAL A 370 14.84 18.05 -6.22
C VAL A 370 15.51 19.10 -5.32
N LEU A 371 16.82 18.98 -5.06
CA LEU A 371 17.59 19.99 -4.32
C LEU A 371 17.53 21.37 -4.99
N GLN A 372 17.42 21.43 -6.32
CA GLN A 372 17.33 22.70 -7.07
C GLN A 372 16.07 23.51 -6.73
N GLU A 373 15.07 22.88 -6.12
CA GLU A 373 13.83 23.53 -5.71
C GLU A 373 13.90 24.11 -4.28
N ASP A 374 15.01 23.92 -3.56
CA ASP A 374 15.21 24.32 -2.16
C ASP A 374 16.48 25.16 -2.00
N ASP A 375 16.32 26.48 -1.98
CA ASP A 375 17.42 27.45 -1.88
C ASP A 375 18.26 27.26 -0.60
N VAL A 376 17.63 26.83 0.51
CA VAL A 376 18.32 26.61 1.79
C VAL A 376 19.23 25.39 1.70
N ALA A 377 18.72 24.30 1.10
CA ALA A 377 19.48 23.08 0.86
C ALA A 377 20.68 23.33 -0.06
N MET A 378 20.48 24.13 -1.12
CA MET A 378 21.54 24.52 -2.06
C MET A 378 22.63 25.36 -1.41
N ALA A 379 22.25 26.43 -0.70
CA ALA A 379 23.20 27.29 0.01
C ALA A 379 24.01 26.49 1.05
N PHE A 380 23.35 25.59 1.78
CA PHE A 380 24.00 24.68 2.72
C PHE A 380 25.02 23.78 2.03
N LEU A 381 24.69 23.14 0.91
CA LEU A 381 25.62 22.24 0.21
C LEU A 381 26.86 22.97 -0.30
N GLU A 382 26.70 24.18 -0.83
CA GLU A 382 27.82 25.00 -1.30
C GLU A 382 28.75 25.39 -0.13
N GLU A 383 28.21 25.90 0.97
CA GLU A 383 28.97 26.27 2.17
C GLU A 383 29.62 25.05 2.86
N PHE A 384 28.88 23.94 2.94
CA PHE A 384 29.37 22.69 3.52
C PHE A 384 30.51 22.10 2.69
N TYR A 385 30.41 22.12 1.36
CA TYR A 385 31.50 21.69 0.49
C TYR A 385 32.77 22.52 0.68
N VAL A 386 32.66 23.85 0.82
CA VAL A 386 33.81 24.71 1.13
C VAL A 386 34.43 24.33 2.47
N SER A 387 33.60 24.15 3.51
CA SER A 387 34.05 23.75 4.85
C SER A 387 34.81 22.42 4.83
N VAL A 388 34.28 21.41 4.14
CA VAL A 388 34.92 20.08 4.02
C VAL A 388 36.20 20.17 3.17
N SER A 389 36.21 20.99 2.12
CA SER A 389 37.37 21.19 1.26
C SER A 389 38.54 21.82 2.01
N ASP A 390 38.26 22.82 2.85
CA ASP A 390 39.28 23.50 3.66
C ASP A 390 39.84 22.57 4.75
N ASP A 391 38.98 21.82 5.43
CA ASP A 391 39.41 20.79 6.39
C ASP A 391 40.23 19.68 5.72
N ALA A 392 39.85 19.22 4.52
CA ALA A 392 40.56 18.18 3.78
C ALA A 392 41.96 18.59 3.31
N ARG A 393 42.28 19.89 3.27
CA ARG A 393 43.66 20.37 3.05
C ARG A 393 44.56 20.04 4.24
N MET A 394 44.01 20.08 5.46
CA MET A 394 44.74 19.81 6.69
C MET A 394 44.62 18.34 7.14
N ILE A 395 43.48 17.70 6.86
CA ILE A 395 43.15 16.35 7.32
C ILE A 395 43.03 15.39 6.13
N ALA A 396 44.07 14.60 5.89
CA ALA A 396 44.18 13.74 4.71
C ALA A 396 43.05 12.69 4.59
N THR A 397 42.51 12.20 5.70
CA THR A 397 41.44 11.18 5.74
C THR A 397 40.09 11.67 5.22
N LEU A 398 39.84 12.99 5.19
CA LEU A 398 38.62 13.55 4.60
C LEU A 398 38.65 13.58 3.05
N LYS A 399 39.84 13.42 2.44
CA LYS A 399 39.99 13.45 0.98
C LYS A 399 39.28 12.30 0.27
N GLU A 400 38.98 11.20 0.95
CA GLU A 400 38.29 10.05 0.35
C GLU A 400 36.82 10.35 0.00
N GLN A 401 36.12 11.15 0.82
CA GLN A 401 34.70 11.47 0.64
C GLN A 401 34.47 12.75 -0.20
N LEU A 402 35.51 13.60 -0.32
CA LEU A 402 35.42 14.88 -1.01
C LEU A 402 35.01 14.77 -2.50
N PRO A 403 35.50 13.80 -3.31
CA PRO A 403 35.12 13.69 -4.72
C PRO A 403 33.64 13.39 -4.94
N GLU A 404 33.02 12.62 -4.03
CA GLU A 404 31.58 12.33 -4.10
C GLU A 404 30.75 13.59 -3.86
N LEU A 405 31.14 14.37 -2.83
CA LEU A 405 30.49 15.64 -2.52
C LEU A 405 30.69 16.67 -3.65
N GLU A 406 31.91 16.76 -4.19
CA GLU A 406 32.23 17.63 -5.32
C GLU A 406 31.39 17.28 -6.55
N LYS A 407 31.22 15.99 -6.84
CA LYS A 407 30.39 15.52 -7.96
C LYS A 407 28.94 15.98 -7.82
N ILE A 408 28.37 15.86 -6.63
CA ILE A 408 26.99 16.28 -6.34
C ILE A 408 26.85 17.79 -6.53
N VAL A 409 27.73 18.59 -5.90
CA VAL A 409 27.67 20.06 -5.99
C VAL A 409 27.88 20.53 -7.43
N LYS A 410 28.83 19.94 -8.17
CA LYS A 410 29.04 20.25 -9.59
C LYS A 410 27.85 19.91 -10.46
N GLN A 411 27.28 18.71 -10.31
CA GLN A 411 26.12 18.28 -11.08
C GLN A 411 24.94 19.23 -10.88
N ILE A 412 24.70 19.66 -9.65
CA ILE A 412 23.59 20.56 -9.36
C ILE A 412 23.88 22.00 -9.83
N SER A 413 25.13 22.48 -9.69
CA SER A 413 25.53 23.83 -10.13
C SER A 413 25.59 23.98 -11.65
N GLU A 414 26.04 22.95 -12.39
CA GLU A 414 26.06 22.95 -13.86
C GLU A 414 24.65 22.91 -14.46
N ASP A 415 23.74 22.13 -13.87
CA ASP A 415 22.33 22.14 -14.24
C ASP A 415 21.65 23.48 -13.94
N ALA A 416 22.01 24.16 -12.85
CA ALA A 416 21.51 25.49 -12.51
C ALA A 416 22.08 26.61 -13.41
N LYS A 417 23.31 26.46 -13.93
CA LYS A 417 24.00 27.46 -14.78
C LYS A 417 23.67 27.33 -16.27
N THR A 418 23.31 26.15 -16.75
CA THR A 418 22.65 26.08 -18.05
C THR A 418 21.32 26.84 -17.93
N PRO A 419 21.00 27.81 -18.79
CA PRO A 419 19.64 28.30 -18.88
C PRO A 419 18.83 27.14 -19.47
N GLN A 420 18.49 26.14 -18.65
CA GLN A 420 17.37 25.28 -18.94
C GLN A 420 16.24 26.27 -19.15
N LYS A 421 15.88 26.51 -20.42
CA LYS A 421 14.66 27.25 -20.77
C LYS A 421 13.59 26.58 -19.94
N LYS A 422 13.14 27.23 -18.85
CA LYS A 422 12.19 26.66 -17.88
C LYS A 422 11.23 25.78 -18.64
N HIS A 423 11.31 24.47 -18.39
CA HIS A 423 10.74 23.51 -19.30
C HIS A 423 9.24 23.82 -19.39
N LYS A 424 8.76 24.12 -20.60
CA LYS A 424 7.36 24.50 -20.80
C LYS A 424 6.54 23.24 -20.71
N VAL A 425 5.87 23.05 -19.57
CA VAL A 425 4.99 21.91 -19.38
C VAL A 425 3.67 22.22 -20.07
N LEU A 426 3.39 21.54 -21.18
CA LEU A 426 2.09 21.58 -21.82
C LEU A 426 1.25 20.41 -21.32
N LEU A 427 0.39 20.72 -20.35
CA LEU A 427 -0.68 19.81 -19.94
C LEU A 427 -1.68 19.62 -21.09
N GLN A 428 -2.55 18.63 -20.97
CA GLN A 428 -3.42 18.08 -22.03
C GLN A 428 -4.11 19.13 -22.95
N GLN A 429 -4.41 20.33 -22.40
CA GLN A 429 -5.09 21.46 -23.08
C GLN A 429 -4.28 22.18 -24.17
N PHE A 430 -2.95 22.04 -24.21
CA PHE A 430 -2.07 22.73 -25.18
C PHE A 430 -1.18 21.79 -25.99
N ASN A 431 -1.27 20.48 -25.72
CA ASN A 431 -0.32 19.51 -26.23
C ASN A 431 -0.74 19.08 -27.66
N THR A 432 0.06 19.43 -28.66
CA THR A 432 -0.12 19.03 -30.07
C THR A 432 0.16 17.53 -30.25
N GLY A 433 -0.38 16.91 -31.31
CA GLY A 433 -0.33 15.45 -31.51
C GLY A 433 1.08 14.83 -31.49
N ASP A 434 2.10 15.56 -31.96
CA ASP A 434 3.50 15.08 -32.03
C ASP A 434 4.24 15.12 -30.69
N GLU A 435 3.91 16.06 -29.79
CA GLU A 435 4.57 16.17 -28.48
C GLU A 435 4.08 15.11 -27.48
N ARG A 436 2.81 14.66 -27.59
CA ARG A 436 2.24 13.57 -26.78
C ARG A 436 2.91 12.22 -27.03
N ALA A 437 3.58 12.03 -28.17
CA ALA A 437 4.31 10.81 -28.49
C ALA A 437 5.69 10.75 -27.83
N GLN A 438 6.24 11.86 -27.34
CA GLN A 438 7.59 11.93 -26.76
C GLN A 438 7.71 11.17 -25.43
N LYS A 439 8.95 10.78 -25.11
CA LYS A 439 9.28 10.14 -23.82
C LYS A 439 9.04 11.14 -22.68
N ARG A 440 8.38 10.71 -21.61
CA ARG A 440 8.13 11.58 -20.45
C ARG A 440 9.42 11.90 -19.70
N GLN A 441 9.50 13.13 -19.20
CA GLN A 441 10.53 13.63 -18.30
C GLN A 441 9.86 14.07 -16.99
N PRO A 442 10.58 14.01 -15.85
CA PRO A 442 10.05 14.47 -14.57
C PRO A 442 9.65 15.95 -14.63
N ILE A 443 8.45 16.26 -14.16
CA ILE A 443 7.97 17.64 -13.98
C ILE A 443 8.48 18.16 -12.64
N ARG A 444 9.10 19.33 -12.67
CA ARG A 444 9.61 20.03 -11.47
C ARG A 444 8.64 21.13 -11.02
N GLY A 445 8.80 21.62 -9.79
CA GLY A 445 7.94 22.67 -9.24
C GLY A 445 8.18 24.04 -9.88
N SER A 446 9.45 24.31 -10.20
CA SER A 446 9.93 25.53 -10.86
C SER A 446 9.66 25.58 -12.37
N ASP A 447 9.28 24.45 -12.99
CA ASP A 447 8.85 24.40 -14.39
C ASP A 447 7.67 25.34 -14.61
N GLU A 448 7.59 25.95 -15.80
CA GLU A 448 6.49 26.86 -16.12
C GLU A 448 5.41 26.15 -16.93
N VAL A 449 4.16 26.31 -16.49
CA VAL A 449 2.98 25.79 -17.18
C VAL A 449 2.25 26.91 -17.90
N LEU A 450 1.86 26.65 -19.16
CA LEU A 450 0.82 27.41 -19.83
C LEU A 450 -0.52 26.74 -19.54
N PHE A 451 -1.43 27.44 -18.87
CA PHE A 451 -2.68 26.85 -18.40
C PHE A 451 -3.88 27.74 -18.75
N LYS A 452 -4.98 27.14 -19.23
CA LYS A 452 -6.24 27.86 -19.51
C LYS A 452 -7.07 27.93 -18.24
N VAL A 453 -7.40 29.14 -17.80
CA VAL A 453 -8.38 29.39 -16.74
C VAL A 453 -9.61 30.01 -17.37
N TYR A 454 -10.75 29.35 -17.23
CA TYR A 454 -11.99 29.69 -17.92
C TYR A 454 -12.85 30.66 -17.10
N CYS A 455 -13.60 31.50 -17.79
CA CYS A 455 -14.62 32.38 -17.23
C CYS A 455 -16.00 31.73 -17.37
N MET A 456 -17.03 32.35 -16.77
CA MET A 456 -18.40 31.84 -16.81
C MET A 456 -18.98 31.73 -18.23
N ASP A 457 -18.55 32.60 -19.14
CA ASP A 457 -18.97 32.67 -20.55
C ASP A 457 -18.18 31.71 -21.46
N HIS A 458 -17.39 30.81 -20.86
CA HIS A 458 -16.53 29.83 -21.51
C HIS A 458 -15.37 30.42 -22.30
N THR A 459 -15.15 31.73 -22.23
CA THR A 459 -13.86 32.32 -22.62
C THR A 459 -12.78 31.89 -21.64
N TYR A 460 -11.51 32.04 -22.01
CA TYR A 460 -10.40 31.70 -21.12
C TYR A 460 -9.24 32.65 -21.23
N THR A 461 -8.49 32.73 -20.14
CA THR A 461 -7.19 33.39 -20.07
C THR A 461 -6.11 32.33 -19.94
N THR A 462 -5.10 32.38 -20.82
CA THR A 462 -3.91 31.55 -20.67
C THR A 462 -2.94 32.22 -19.71
N ILE A 463 -2.68 31.63 -18.55
CA ILE A 463 -1.66 32.10 -17.60
C ILE A 463 -0.34 31.36 -17.79
N ARG A 464 0.75 32.00 -17.37
CA ARG A 464 2.10 31.42 -17.32
C ARG A 464 2.61 31.54 -15.88
N VAL A 465 2.64 30.42 -15.17
CA VAL A 465 3.02 30.36 -13.75
C VAL A 465 3.85 29.10 -13.50
N PRO A 466 4.61 29.02 -12.39
CA PRO A 466 5.27 27.78 -11.99
C PRO A 466 4.26 26.65 -11.77
N VAL A 467 4.67 25.39 -11.97
CA VAL A 467 3.84 24.22 -11.68
C VAL A 467 3.47 24.19 -10.20
N ALA A 468 4.40 24.52 -9.30
CA ALA A 468 4.16 24.57 -7.86
C ALA A 468 3.34 25.80 -7.40
N ALA A 469 2.86 26.65 -8.32
CA ALA A 469 2.17 27.88 -7.97
C ALA A 469 0.99 27.66 -7.02
N SER A 470 0.82 28.59 -6.09
CA SER A 470 -0.34 28.64 -5.21
C SER A 470 -1.59 29.14 -5.92
N VAL A 471 -2.77 28.81 -5.41
CA VAL A 471 -4.04 29.37 -5.92
C VAL A 471 -4.05 30.89 -5.84
N LYS A 472 -3.40 31.48 -4.82
CA LYS A 472 -3.23 32.93 -4.71
C LYS A 472 -2.41 33.50 -5.89
N GLU A 473 -1.32 32.85 -6.28
CA GLU A 473 -0.53 33.26 -7.45
C GLU A 473 -1.30 33.09 -8.76
N VAL A 474 -2.08 32.01 -8.88
CA VAL A 474 -2.97 31.78 -10.02
C VAL A 474 -4.01 32.90 -10.13
N LEU A 475 -4.66 33.26 -9.02
CA LEU A 475 -5.62 34.37 -8.98
C LEU A 475 -4.98 35.69 -9.39
N SER A 476 -3.79 35.99 -8.87
CA SER A 476 -3.05 37.20 -9.25
C SER A 476 -2.74 37.24 -10.74
N ALA A 477 -2.31 36.12 -11.33
CA ALA A 477 -1.99 36.03 -12.76
C ALA A 477 -3.23 36.15 -13.66
N VAL A 478 -4.40 35.69 -13.19
CA VAL A 478 -5.68 35.85 -13.88
C VAL A 478 -6.18 37.30 -13.78
N ALA A 479 -6.16 37.89 -12.58
CA ALA A 479 -6.62 39.25 -12.33
C ALA A 479 -5.82 40.27 -13.15
N ASP A 480 -4.49 40.11 -13.22
CA ASP A 480 -3.59 40.95 -14.02
C ASP A 480 -3.99 40.99 -15.51
N LYS A 481 -4.34 39.84 -16.08
CA LYS A 481 -4.73 39.75 -17.50
C LYS A 481 -6.15 40.20 -17.80
N LEU A 482 -7.07 40.04 -16.85
CA LEU A 482 -8.46 40.44 -17.02
C LEU A 482 -8.71 41.90 -16.61
N GLY A 483 -7.77 42.55 -15.91
CA GLY A 483 -7.99 43.86 -15.30
C GLY A 483 -9.08 43.84 -14.23
N SER A 484 -9.36 42.67 -13.65
CA SER A 484 -10.44 42.45 -12.68
C SER A 484 -10.03 42.87 -11.27
N GLY A 485 -10.95 43.48 -10.52
CA GLY A 485 -10.75 43.85 -9.11
C GLY A 485 -10.76 42.67 -8.12
N ASP A 486 -10.61 42.98 -6.83
CA ASP A 486 -10.63 42.00 -5.74
C ASP A 486 -11.94 41.18 -5.71
N GLY A 487 -11.86 39.87 -5.45
CA GLY A 487 -13.03 39.00 -5.21
C GLY A 487 -13.18 37.77 -6.10
N LEU A 488 -12.22 37.47 -6.98
CA LEU A 488 -12.21 36.22 -7.76
C LEU A 488 -11.89 35.00 -6.88
N ILE A 489 -12.55 33.89 -7.18
CA ILE A 489 -12.25 32.56 -6.64
C ILE A 489 -11.86 31.60 -7.75
N ILE A 490 -11.00 30.62 -7.43
CA ILE A 490 -10.68 29.52 -8.34
C ILE A 490 -11.55 28.32 -8.01
N VAL A 491 -12.16 27.75 -9.03
CA VAL A 491 -13.07 26.61 -8.94
C VAL A 491 -12.57 25.51 -9.86
N LYS A 492 -12.39 24.30 -9.34
CA LYS A 492 -12.27 23.10 -10.18
C LYS A 492 -13.66 22.59 -10.51
N MET A 493 -13.91 22.25 -11.78
CA MET A 493 -15.18 21.69 -12.23
C MET A 493 -14.95 20.38 -13.00
N SER A 494 -15.66 19.32 -12.61
CA SER A 494 -15.65 18.03 -13.30
C SER A 494 -16.58 18.03 -14.53
N SER A 495 -16.49 17.01 -15.37
CA SER A 495 -17.43 16.78 -16.49
C SER A 495 -18.88 16.55 -16.02
N GLY A 496 -19.06 16.09 -14.78
CA GLY A 496 -20.39 15.95 -14.17
C GLY A 496 -21.00 17.26 -13.67
N GLY A 497 -20.29 18.38 -13.76
CA GLY A 497 -20.72 19.68 -13.21
C GLY A 497 -20.51 19.81 -11.70
N GLU A 498 -19.78 18.89 -11.08
CA GLU A 498 -19.40 19.04 -9.66
C GLU A 498 -18.33 20.12 -9.54
N LYS A 499 -18.54 21.06 -8.61
CA LYS A 499 -17.72 22.26 -8.42
C LYS A 499 -17.07 22.21 -7.05
N VAL A 500 -15.78 22.53 -6.99
CA VAL A 500 -15.07 22.67 -5.71
C VAL A 500 -14.24 23.93 -5.74
N VAL A 501 -14.48 24.81 -4.76
CA VAL A 501 -13.68 26.02 -4.55
C VAL A 501 -12.33 25.63 -3.97
N LEU A 502 -11.24 26.11 -4.58
CA LEU A 502 -9.89 25.86 -4.11
C LEU A 502 -9.47 26.92 -3.07
N LYS A 503 -8.69 26.51 -2.06
CA LYS A 503 -8.22 27.41 -1.01
C LYS A 503 -7.02 28.22 -1.54
N PRO A 504 -6.82 29.47 -1.10
CA PRO A 504 -5.68 30.29 -1.53
C PRO A 504 -4.30 29.65 -1.28
N ASN A 505 -4.17 28.82 -0.24
CA ASN A 505 -2.94 28.13 0.14
C ASN A 505 -2.74 26.79 -0.57
N ASP A 506 -3.71 26.32 -1.37
CA ASP A 506 -3.52 25.11 -2.17
C ASP A 506 -2.44 25.37 -3.24
N VAL A 507 -1.56 24.40 -3.46
CA VAL A 507 -0.42 24.48 -4.37
C VAL A 507 -0.49 23.38 -5.43
N SER A 508 0.08 23.64 -6.62
CA SER A 508 0.16 22.67 -7.72
C SER A 508 -1.19 22.06 -8.12
N VAL A 509 -2.19 22.91 -8.30
CA VAL A 509 -3.58 22.46 -8.49
C VAL A 509 -3.85 21.92 -9.90
N PHE A 510 -2.98 22.20 -10.87
CA PHE A 510 -3.20 21.88 -12.29
C PHE A 510 -3.28 20.38 -12.58
N THR A 511 -2.43 19.57 -11.92
CA THR A 511 -2.37 18.12 -12.11
C THR A 511 -3.39 17.36 -11.28
N THR A 512 -4.01 18.00 -10.28
CA THR A 512 -5.02 17.40 -9.38
C THR A 512 -6.43 17.33 -9.98
N LEU A 513 -6.63 17.90 -11.18
CA LEU A 513 -7.91 17.86 -11.88
C LEU A 513 -8.26 16.42 -12.30
N THR A 514 -9.57 16.14 -12.38
CA THR A 514 -10.07 14.91 -13.03
C THR A 514 -9.66 14.87 -14.51
N ILE A 515 -9.90 13.74 -15.18
CA ILE A 515 -9.46 13.51 -16.57
C ILE A 515 -9.99 14.60 -17.51
N ASN A 516 -11.27 14.95 -17.39
CA ASN A 516 -11.86 16.05 -18.15
C ASN A 516 -12.11 17.30 -17.30
N GLY A 517 -11.47 17.41 -16.14
CA GLY A 517 -11.60 18.55 -15.26
C GLY A 517 -11.08 19.85 -15.88
N ARG A 518 -11.66 20.98 -15.49
CA ARG A 518 -11.25 22.32 -15.91
C ARG A 518 -11.22 23.27 -14.72
N LEU A 519 -10.43 24.33 -14.86
CA LEU A 519 -10.25 25.35 -13.84
C LEU A 519 -10.95 26.64 -14.28
N PHE A 520 -11.74 27.21 -13.39
CA PHE A 520 -12.51 28.42 -13.63
C PHE A 520 -12.10 29.51 -12.64
N ALA A 521 -12.17 30.76 -13.10
CA ALA A 521 -12.11 31.95 -12.26
C ALA A 521 -13.43 32.71 -12.38
N CYS A 522 -14.07 32.99 -11.26
CA CYS A 522 -15.30 33.77 -11.24
C CYS A 522 -15.44 34.51 -9.89
N PRO A 523 -16.26 35.58 -9.82
CA PRO A 523 -16.75 36.12 -8.57
C PRO A 523 -17.58 35.07 -7.81
N ARG A 524 -17.56 35.14 -6.47
CA ARG A 524 -18.27 34.17 -5.62
C ARG A 524 -19.77 34.08 -5.88
N GLU A 525 -20.39 35.18 -6.30
CA GLU A 525 -21.82 35.27 -6.64
C GLU A 525 -22.19 34.46 -7.89
N GLN A 526 -21.23 34.20 -8.78
CA GLN A 526 -21.45 33.49 -10.04
C GLN A 526 -21.16 31.98 -9.94
N PHE A 527 -20.76 31.49 -8.77
CA PHE A 527 -20.38 30.10 -8.54
C PHE A 527 -21.47 29.10 -8.97
N ASP A 528 -22.72 29.36 -8.60
CA ASP A 528 -23.84 28.47 -8.89
C ASP A 528 -24.20 28.44 -10.39
N SER A 529 -23.90 29.50 -11.12
CA SER A 529 -24.17 29.63 -12.56
C SER A 529 -23.11 28.99 -13.46
N LEU A 530 -21.95 28.58 -12.92
CA LEU A 530 -20.92 27.90 -13.71
C LEU A 530 -21.44 26.58 -14.30
N THR A 531 -21.15 26.32 -15.57
CA THR A 531 -21.51 25.08 -16.28
C THR A 531 -20.30 24.44 -16.95
N PRO A 532 -20.24 23.10 -17.08
CA PRO A 532 -19.19 22.41 -17.82
C PRO A 532 -19.06 22.89 -19.27
N LEU A 533 -17.84 22.79 -19.81
CA LEU A 533 -17.58 23.04 -21.24
C LEU A 533 -17.96 21.81 -22.08
N PRO A 534 -18.37 21.99 -23.34
CA PRO A 534 -18.64 20.87 -24.25
C PRO A 534 -17.47 19.89 -24.40
N GLU A 535 -16.22 20.39 -24.36
CA GLU A 535 -15.01 19.56 -24.42
C GLU A 535 -14.84 18.62 -23.22
N GLN A 536 -15.52 18.89 -22.10
CA GLN A 536 -15.43 18.05 -20.90
C GLN A 536 -16.31 16.79 -21.00
N GLU A 537 -17.28 16.77 -21.91
CA GLU A 537 -18.22 15.64 -22.09
C GLU A 537 -17.54 14.39 -22.66
N GLY A 538 -16.36 14.54 -23.27
CA GLY A 538 -15.62 13.44 -23.88
C GLY A 538 -16.10 13.09 -25.30
N PRO A 539 -15.65 11.95 -25.85
CA PRO A 539 -15.99 11.54 -27.21
C PRO A 539 -17.45 11.10 -27.35
N THR A 540 -18.05 11.38 -28.51
CA THR A 540 -19.39 10.91 -28.87
C THR A 540 -19.39 9.66 -29.77
N VAL A 541 -18.23 9.29 -30.31
CA VAL A 541 -18.04 8.13 -31.19
C VAL A 541 -16.86 7.30 -30.65
N GLY A 542 -17.04 5.99 -30.57
CA GLY A 542 -16.01 5.07 -30.10
C GLY A 542 -14.87 4.88 -31.12
N THR A 543 -13.72 4.40 -30.66
CA THR A 543 -12.51 4.22 -31.47
C THR A 543 -12.22 2.75 -31.80
N VAL A 544 -13.19 1.86 -31.57
CA VAL A 544 -13.13 0.41 -31.84
C VAL A 544 -12.48 0.08 -33.18
N GLY A 545 -12.88 0.74 -34.27
CA GLY A 545 -12.34 0.47 -35.62
C GLY A 545 -10.84 0.69 -35.77
N THR A 546 -10.22 1.47 -34.87
CA THR A 546 -8.77 1.72 -34.86
C THR A 546 -8.03 0.66 -34.04
N PHE A 547 -8.34 0.54 -32.75
CA PHE A 547 -7.55 -0.34 -31.86
C PHE A 547 -7.95 -1.82 -31.96
N GLU A 548 -9.11 -2.15 -32.55
CA GLU A 548 -9.48 -3.53 -32.89
C GLU A 548 -8.42 -4.20 -33.76
N LEU A 549 -7.85 -3.46 -34.71
CA LEU A 549 -6.79 -3.90 -35.64
C LEU A 549 -5.42 -4.08 -34.96
N MET A 550 -5.22 -3.50 -33.79
CA MET A 550 -3.99 -3.60 -33.01
C MET A 550 -3.99 -4.88 -32.18
N SER A 551 -2.87 -5.58 -32.06
CA SER A 551 -2.82 -6.80 -31.24
C SER A 551 -2.97 -6.46 -29.74
N SER A 552 -3.60 -7.36 -28.97
CA SER A 552 -3.74 -7.16 -27.51
C SER A 552 -2.38 -7.08 -26.80
N LYS A 553 -1.37 -7.80 -27.33
CA LYS A 553 0.00 -7.77 -26.80
C LYS A 553 0.68 -6.43 -27.08
N ASP A 554 0.56 -5.89 -28.29
CA ASP A 554 1.15 -4.59 -28.64
C ASP A 554 0.53 -3.44 -27.83
N LEU A 555 -0.79 -3.46 -27.64
CA LEU A 555 -1.49 -2.48 -26.78
C LEU A 555 -0.97 -2.56 -25.34
N ALA A 556 -0.95 -3.76 -24.75
CA ALA A 556 -0.45 -3.96 -23.38
C ALA A 556 1.02 -3.57 -23.21
N TYR A 557 1.85 -3.87 -24.21
CA TYR A 557 3.27 -3.50 -24.23
C TYR A 557 3.46 -1.98 -24.28
N GLN A 558 2.80 -1.28 -25.21
CA GLN A 558 2.89 0.18 -25.32
C GLN A 558 2.29 0.89 -24.09
N MET A 559 1.22 0.34 -23.50
CA MET A 559 0.69 0.81 -22.22
C MET A 559 1.75 0.68 -21.12
N THR A 560 2.40 -0.47 -21.04
CA THR A 560 3.41 -0.73 -20.00
C THR A 560 4.64 0.16 -20.15
N ILE A 561 5.13 0.41 -21.37
CA ILE A 561 6.21 1.38 -21.60
C ILE A 561 5.80 2.77 -21.13
N TYR A 562 4.60 3.22 -21.50
CA TYR A 562 4.15 4.56 -21.13
C TYR A 562 3.95 4.69 -19.61
N ASP A 563 3.39 3.67 -18.97
CA ASP A 563 3.23 3.63 -17.52
C ASP A 563 4.59 3.61 -16.80
N TRP A 564 5.60 2.90 -17.32
CA TRP A 564 6.96 2.93 -16.78
C TRP A 564 7.60 4.32 -16.86
N GLU A 565 7.39 5.03 -17.96
CA GLU A 565 7.85 6.42 -18.09
C GLU A 565 7.22 7.31 -17.03
N LEU A 566 5.90 7.22 -16.83
CA LEU A 566 5.20 7.99 -15.80
C LEU A 566 5.63 7.59 -14.38
N PHE A 567 5.76 6.30 -14.12
CA PHE A 567 6.15 5.77 -12.81
C PHE A 567 7.58 6.17 -12.41
N ASN A 568 8.51 6.16 -13.37
CA ASN A 568 9.88 6.60 -13.13
C ASN A 568 10.02 8.12 -12.97
N CYS A 569 9.06 8.91 -13.45
CA CYS A 569 9.01 10.34 -13.17
C CYS A 569 8.62 10.66 -11.73
N VAL A 570 7.96 9.72 -11.01
CA VAL A 570 7.53 9.94 -9.63
C VAL A 570 8.72 9.88 -8.68
N HIS A 571 9.04 11.00 -8.02
CA HIS A 571 10.05 11.00 -6.98
C HIS A 571 9.50 10.37 -5.68
N GLU A 572 10.35 9.71 -4.87
CA GLU A 572 9.89 9.03 -3.62
C GLU A 572 9.28 10.02 -2.63
N LEU A 573 9.86 11.21 -2.53
CA LEU A 573 9.35 12.30 -1.69
C LEU A 573 7.96 12.80 -2.13
N GLU A 574 7.55 12.62 -3.39
CA GLU A 574 6.19 12.99 -3.81
C GLU A 574 5.12 12.16 -3.07
N LEU A 575 5.42 10.89 -2.75
CA LEU A 575 4.54 10.04 -1.96
C LEU A 575 4.40 10.59 -0.53
N ILE A 576 5.49 11.14 0.04
CA ILE A 576 5.50 11.74 1.37
C ILE A 576 4.70 13.04 1.38
N TYR A 577 4.98 13.94 0.43
CA TYR A 577 4.27 15.22 0.30
C TYR A 577 2.77 15.03 0.04
N HIS A 578 2.41 14.03 -0.78
CA HIS A 578 1.02 13.68 -1.01
C HIS A 578 0.33 13.22 0.28
N THR A 579 0.97 12.31 1.02
CA THR A 579 0.40 11.69 2.23
C THR A 579 0.23 12.69 3.38
N PHE A 580 1.22 13.56 3.62
CA PHE A 580 1.20 14.55 4.70
C PHE A 580 0.60 15.90 4.29
N GLY A 581 0.21 16.05 3.02
CA GLY A 581 -0.39 17.26 2.47
C GLY A 581 0.61 18.23 1.86
N ARG A 582 0.53 18.41 0.54
CA ARG A 582 1.41 19.25 -0.29
C ARG A 582 1.61 20.68 0.22
N HIS A 583 0.55 21.28 0.77
CA HIS A 583 0.56 22.66 1.25
C HIS A 583 1.52 22.87 2.44
N HIS A 584 1.80 21.83 3.24
CA HIS A 584 2.77 21.92 4.34
C HIS A 584 4.21 22.06 3.83
N PHE A 585 4.51 21.48 2.66
CA PHE A 585 5.86 21.47 2.08
C PHE A 585 6.05 22.55 1.01
N LYS A 586 4.97 23.07 0.44
CA LYS A 586 4.98 23.95 -0.75
C LYS A 586 5.74 23.32 -1.93
N LYS A 587 5.69 21.99 -2.04
CA LYS A 587 6.28 21.22 -3.14
C LYS A 587 5.18 20.58 -3.99
N THR A 588 5.49 20.34 -5.25
CA THR A 588 4.59 19.68 -6.20
C THR A 588 4.62 18.15 -6.03
N THR A 589 3.54 17.49 -6.43
CA THR A 589 3.52 16.03 -6.67
C THR A 589 2.95 15.72 -8.05
N ALA A 590 3.27 16.59 -9.02
CA ALA A 590 2.69 16.55 -10.36
C ALA A 590 2.89 15.20 -11.06
N ASN A 591 4.03 14.53 -10.85
CA ASN A 591 4.31 13.26 -11.49
C ASN A 591 3.44 12.15 -10.87
N LEU A 592 3.32 12.13 -9.55
CA LEU A 592 2.42 11.22 -8.85
C LEU A 592 0.96 11.44 -9.27
N ASP A 593 0.51 12.70 -9.31
CA ASP A 593 -0.86 13.06 -9.69
C ASP A 593 -1.20 12.55 -11.10
N LEU A 594 -0.31 12.78 -12.07
CA LEU A 594 -0.50 12.31 -13.44
C LEU A 594 -0.50 10.78 -13.54
N PHE A 595 0.33 10.09 -12.75
CA PHE A 595 0.37 8.64 -12.75
C PHE A 595 -0.88 8.02 -12.08
N LEU A 596 -1.39 8.62 -11.00
CA LEU A 596 -2.67 8.21 -10.40
C LEU A 596 -3.85 8.53 -11.33
N ARG A 597 -3.81 9.66 -12.04
CA ARG A 597 -4.81 10.00 -13.06
C ARG A 597 -4.79 9.03 -14.23
N ARG A 598 -3.62 8.53 -14.64
CA ARG A 598 -3.48 7.50 -15.69
C ARG A 598 -4.25 6.22 -15.36
N PHE A 599 -4.30 5.81 -14.08
CA PHE A 599 -5.13 4.68 -13.65
C PHE A 599 -6.61 4.89 -14.01
N ASN A 600 -7.16 6.05 -13.63
CA ASN A 600 -8.54 6.40 -13.94
C ASN A 600 -8.77 6.55 -15.45
N GLU A 601 -7.80 7.11 -16.19
CA GLU A 601 -7.88 7.26 -17.65
C GLU A 601 -8.06 5.90 -18.34
N ILE A 602 -7.27 4.89 -17.95
CA ILE A 602 -7.39 3.53 -18.48
C ILE A 602 -8.72 2.89 -18.08
N GLN A 603 -9.13 3.05 -16.82
CA GLN A 603 -10.40 2.52 -16.33
C GLN A 603 -11.57 3.08 -17.16
N PHE A 604 -11.64 4.41 -17.31
CA PHE A 604 -12.72 5.06 -18.06
C PHE A 604 -12.61 4.84 -19.57
N TRP A 605 -11.42 4.58 -20.12
CA TRP A 605 -11.26 4.15 -21.52
C TRP A 605 -12.02 2.86 -21.80
N VAL A 606 -11.90 1.85 -20.93
CA VAL A 606 -12.64 0.59 -21.05
C VAL A 606 -14.14 0.83 -21.06
N VAL A 607 -14.64 1.60 -20.08
CA VAL A 607 -16.08 1.87 -19.95
C VAL A 607 -16.60 2.67 -21.14
N THR A 608 -15.84 3.66 -21.60
CA THR A 608 -16.16 4.52 -22.75
C THR A 608 -16.35 3.69 -24.02
N GLU A 609 -15.36 2.86 -24.38
CA GLU A 609 -15.41 2.07 -25.62
C GLU A 609 -16.54 1.04 -25.60
N ILE A 610 -16.84 0.44 -24.44
CA ILE A 610 -17.96 -0.50 -24.32
C ILE A 610 -19.30 0.23 -24.44
N CYS A 611 -19.47 1.37 -23.77
CA CYS A 611 -20.73 2.12 -23.78
C CYS A 611 -21.02 2.82 -25.12
N LEU A 612 -19.99 3.13 -25.91
CA LEU A 612 -20.14 3.70 -27.26
C LEU A 612 -20.33 2.63 -28.35
N CYS A 613 -20.19 1.34 -28.01
CA CYS A 613 -20.33 0.24 -28.95
C CYS A 613 -21.78 -0.28 -28.99
N SER A 614 -22.57 0.22 -29.94
CA SER A 614 -23.99 -0.14 -30.09
C SER A 614 -24.25 -1.60 -30.47
N GLN A 615 -23.35 -2.20 -31.27
CA GLN A 615 -23.51 -3.56 -31.80
C GLN A 615 -23.16 -4.64 -30.74
N PRO A 616 -24.11 -5.50 -30.32
CA PRO A 616 -23.86 -6.48 -29.26
C PRO A 616 -22.74 -7.48 -29.57
N SER A 617 -22.63 -7.95 -30.81
CA SER A 617 -21.55 -8.86 -31.23
C SER A 617 -20.16 -8.22 -31.07
N LYS A 618 -20.01 -6.95 -31.45
CA LYS A 618 -18.77 -6.20 -31.29
C LYS A 618 -18.46 -5.89 -29.82
N ARG A 619 -19.47 -5.63 -28.98
CA ARG A 619 -19.26 -5.49 -27.52
C ARG A 619 -18.67 -6.74 -26.89
N VAL A 620 -19.15 -7.93 -27.27
CA VAL A 620 -18.56 -9.20 -26.79
C VAL A 620 -17.10 -9.32 -27.21
N GLN A 621 -16.77 -8.89 -28.44
CA GLN A 621 -15.39 -8.84 -28.91
C GLN A 621 -14.54 -7.86 -28.10
N LEU A 622 -15.09 -6.70 -27.70
CA LEU A 622 -14.42 -5.75 -26.81
C LEU A 622 -14.15 -6.33 -25.43
N LEU A 623 -15.13 -6.97 -24.77
CA LEU A 623 -14.90 -7.65 -23.49
C LEU A 623 -13.74 -8.64 -23.60
N LYS A 624 -13.79 -9.51 -24.61
CA LYS A 624 -12.71 -10.46 -24.91
C LYS A 624 -11.37 -9.76 -25.15
N LYS A 625 -11.35 -8.62 -25.85
CA LYS A 625 -10.14 -7.87 -26.17
C LYS A 625 -9.54 -7.23 -24.92
N PHE A 626 -10.34 -6.60 -24.06
CA PHE A 626 -9.87 -6.01 -22.80
C PHE A 626 -9.38 -7.05 -21.82
N ILE A 627 -10.06 -8.20 -21.68
CA ILE A 627 -9.58 -9.32 -20.84
C ILE A 627 -8.21 -9.81 -21.33
N LYS A 628 -8.00 -9.89 -22.66
CA LYS A 628 -6.67 -10.24 -23.22
C LYS A 628 -5.61 -9.17 -22.95
N ILE A 629 -5.94 -7.88 -23.08
CA ILE A 629 -5.01 -6.79 -22.79
C ILE A 629 -4.61 -6.83 -21.30
N ALA A 630 -5.58 -7.01 -20.40
CA ALA A 630 -5.33 -7.18 -18.97
C ALA A 630 -4.40 -8.37 -18.69
N ALA A 631 -4.67 -9.53 -19.32
CA ALA A 631 -3.81 -10.71 -19.18
C ALA A 631 -2.35 -10.42 -19.56
N HIS A 632 -2.11 -9.72 -20.68
CA HIS A 632 -0.76 -9.32 -21.08
C HIS A 632 -0.15 -8.24 -20.17
N CYS A 633 -0.93 -7.29 -19.65
CA CYS A 633 -0.44 -6.33 -18.64
C CYS A 633 0.06 -7.07 -17.39
N LYS A 634 -0.70 -8.07 -16.92
CA LYS A 634 -0.29 -8.93 -15.80
C LYS A 634 0.99 -9.73 -16.13
N GLU A 635 1.08 -10.28 -17.34
CA GLU A 635 2.29 -10.98 -17.85
C GLU A 635 3.53 -10.07 -17.83
N TYR A 636 3.37 -8.79 -18.21
CA TYR A 636 4.43 -7.78 -18.12
C TYR A 636 4.68 -7.23 -16.72
N LYS A 637 4.04 -7.81 -15.68
CA LYS A 637 4.09 -7.34 -14.29
C LYS A 637 3.65 -5.88 -14.12
N ASN A 638 2.82 -5.38 -15.03
CA ASN A 638 2.13 -4.09 -14.92
C ASN A 638 0.78 -4.29 -14.26
N LEU A 639 0.80 -4.40 -12.92
CA LEU A 639 -0.41 -4.63 -12.13
C LEU A 639 -1.30 -3.38 -12.08
N ASN A 640 -0.73 -2.18 -12.23
CA ASN A 640 -1.50 -0.93 -12.27
C ASN A 640 -2.51 -0.91 -13.44
N SER A 641 -2.03 -1.10 -14.68
CA SER A 641 -2.90 -1.16 -15.86
C SER A 641 -3.82 -2.38 -15.84
N PHE A 642 -3.33 -3.53 -15.35
CA PHE A 642 -4.16 -4.73 -15.18
C PHE A 642 -5.40 -4.42 -14.33
N PHE A 643 -5.22 -3.86 -13.13
CA PHE A 643 -6.35 -3.53 -12.26
C PHE A 643 -7.21 -2.40 -12.81
N ALA A 644 -6.62 -1.40 -13.49
CA ALA A 644 -7.41 -0.35 -14.14
C ALA A 644 -8.39 -0.93 -15.16
N ILE A 645 -7.95 -1.90 -15.97
CA ILE A 645 -8.81 -2.57 -16.96
C ILE A 645 -9.89 -3.41 -16.27
N VAL A 646 -9.52 -4.22 -15.28
CA VAL A 646 -10.46 -5.07 -14.54
C VAL A 646 -11.52 -4.22 -13.84
N MET A 647 -11.13 -3.14 -13.16
CA MET A 647 -12.07 -2.19 -12.54
C MET A 647 -12.94 -1.45 -13.56
N GLY A 648 -12.46 -1.26 -14.80
CA GLY A 648 -13.26 -0.75 -15.91
C GLY A 648 -14.34 -1.74 -16.33
N LEU A 649 -14.01 -3.04 -16.39
CA LEU A 649 -14.96 -4.12 -16.68
C LEU A 649 -15.98 -4.34 -15.55
N SER A 650 -15.57 -4.18 -14.29
CA SER A 650 -16.44 -4.29 -13.11
C SER A 650 -17.30 -3.03 -12.88
N ASN A 651 -17.05 -1.94 -13.62
CA ASN A 651 -17.84 -0.72 -13.50
C ASN A 651 -19.33 -1.01 -13.73
N VAL A 652 -20.20 -0.38 -12.94
CA VAL A 652 -21.67 -0.58 -12.99
C VAL A 652 -22.26 -0.39 -14.39
N ALA A 653 -21.69 0.47 -15.24
CA ALA A 653 -22.14 0.65 -16.62
C ALA A 653 -21.81 -0.55 -17.53
N VAL A 654 -20.79 -1.33 -17.21
CA VAL A 654 -20.36 -2.51 -17.97
C VAL A 654 -20.91 -3.80 -17.36
N SER A 655 -20.81 -3.99 -16.05
CA SER A 655 -21.23 -5.22 -15.36
C SER A 655 -22.73 -5.51 -15.48
N ARG A 656 -23.57 -4.48 -15.64
CA ARG A 656 -25.02 -4.64 -15.87
C ARG A 656 -25.38 -5.24 -17.24
N LEU A 657 -24.49 -5.20 -18.24
CA LEU A 657 -24.77 -5.63 -19.62
C LEU A 657 -24.88 -7.16 -19.74
N ALA A 658 -25.90 -7.74 -19.11
CA ALA A 658 -26.09 -9.17 -18.94
C ALA A 658 -26.11 -9.92 -20.28
N LEU A 659 -26.76 -9.36 -21.31
CA LEU A 659 -26.83 -9.99 -22.65
C LEU A 659 -25.45 -10.03 -23.33
N THR A 660 -24.57 -9.08 -22.99
CA THR A 660 -23.19 -9.06 -23.48
C THR A 660 -22.34 -10.08 -22.71
N TRP A 661 -22.43 -10.10 -21.37
CA TRP A 661 -21.66 -11.04 -20.54
C TRP A 661 -22.07 -12.49 -20.74
N GLU A 662 -23.36 -12.78 -20.89
CA GLU A 662 -23.88 -14.13 -21.13
C GLU A 662 -23.25 -14.76 -22.38
N LYS A 663 -23.14 -13.97 -23.46
CA LYS A 663 -22.58 -14.39 -24.76
C LYS A 663 -21.05 -14.45 -24.80
N LEU A 664 -20.35 -14.05 -23.73
CA LEU A 664 -18.91 -14.18 -23.64
C LEU A 664 -18.52 -15.67 -23.52
N PRO A 665 -17.54 -16.17 -24.30
CA PRO A 665 -17.12 -17.57 -24.18
C PRO A 665 -16.64 -17.91 -22.76
N SER A 666 -17.00 -19.09 -22.26
CA SER A 666 -16.72 -19.55 -20.88
C SER A 666 -15.25 -19.40 -20.47
N LYS A 667 -14.32 -19.68 -21.38
CA LYS A 667 -12.87 -19.45 -21.18
C LYS A 667 -12.55 -18.04 -20.67
N PHE A 668 -13.19 -17.01 -21.24
CA PHE A 668 -12.93 -15.61 -20.85
C PHE A 668 -13.72 -15.20 -19.60
N LYS A 669 -14.88 -15.82 -19.34
CA LYS A 669 -15.58 -15.67 -18.05
C LYS A 669 -14.69 -16.18 -16.90
N LYS A 670 -14.08 -17.36 -17.06
CA LYS A 670 -13.14 -17.92 -16.09
C LYS A 670 -11.94 -17.00 -15.83
N PHE A 671 -11.27 -16.53 -16.90
CA PHE A 671 -10.17 -15.58 -16.74
C PHE A 671 -10.59 -14.29 -16.01
N TYR A 672 -11.77 -13.76 -16.32
CA TYR A 672 -12.24 -12.53 -15.67
C TYR A 672 -12.57 -12.76 -14.18
N ALA A 673 -13.23 -13.87 -13.83
CA ALA A 673 -13.49 -14.24 -12.43
C ALA A 673 -12.17 -14.41 -11.62
N GLU A 674 -11.16 -15.05 -12.23
CA GLU A 674 -9.81 -15.11 -11.63
C GLU A 674 -9.22 -13.70 -11.43
N PHE A 675 -9.42 -12.79 -12.39
CA PHE A 675 -8.94 -11.40 -12.26
C PHE A 675 -9.67 -10.61 -11.16
N GLU A 676 -10.98 -10.80 -11.00
CA GLU A 676 -11.73 -10.16 -9.93
C GLU A 676 -11.34 -10.68 -8.55
N SER A 677 -11.05 -11.98 -8.41
CA SER A 677 -10.59 -12.55 -7.14
C SER A 677 -9.29 -11.91 -6.62
N LEU A 678 -8.43 -11.40 -7.52
CA LEU A 678 -7.21 -10.68 -7.15
C LEU A 678 -7.49 -9.28 -6.56
N MET A 679 -8.69 -8.73 -6.76
CA MET A 679 -9.13 -7.45 -6.20
C MET A 679 -9.79 -7.58 -4.83
N ASP A 680 -9.97 -8.80 -4.31
CA ASP A 680 -10.66 -9.05 -3.04
C ASP A 680 -10.04 -8.18 -1.91
N PRO A 681 -10.82 -7.28 -1.27
CA PRO A 681 -10.33 -6.42 -0.21
C PRO A 681 -10.11 -7.15 1.12
N SER A 682 -10.60 -8.39 1.25
CA SER A 682 -10.52 -9.19 2.47
C SER A 682 -9.09 -9.30 2.99
N ARG A 683 -8.95 -9.22 4.32
CA ARG A 683 -7.66 -9.30 5.03
C ARG A 683 -6.62 -8.34 4.45
N ASN A 684 -7.05 -7.09 4.19
CA ASN A 684 -6.24 -6.02 3.62
C ASN A 684 -5.63 -6.39 2.25
N HIS A 685 -6.48 -6.81 1.31
CA HIS A 685 -6.07 -7.21 -0.04
C HIS A 685 -5.03 -8.33 -0.08
N ARG A 686 -5.22 -9.37 0.75
CA ARG A 686 -4.25 -10.49 0.90
C ARG A 686 -3.92 -11.16 -0.44
N ALA A 687 -4.92 -11.38 -1.30
CA ALA A 687 -4.71 -12.00 -2.62
C ALA A 687 -3.71 -11.21 -3.49
N TYR A 688 -3.86 -9.88 -3.56
CA TYR A 688 -2.91 -9.00 -4.23
C TYR A 688 -1.53 -9.04 -3.58
N ARG A 689 -1.45 -8.93 -2.24
CA ARG A 689 -0.17 -8.89 -1.52
C ARG A 689 0.63 -10.18 -1.70
N LEU A 690 -0.02 -11.34 -1.62
CA LEU A 690 0.61 -12.64 -1.89
C LEU A 690 1.07 -12.77 -3.34
N THR A 691 0.32 -12.22 -4.29
CA THR A 691 0.73 -12.18 -5.70
C THR A 691 2.00 -11.34 -5.87
N VAL A 692 2.02 -10.12 -5.34
CA VAL A 692 3.18 -9.21 -5.47
C VAL A 692 4.42 -9.75 -4.76
N ALA A 693 4.27 -10.36 -3.58
CA ALA A 693 5.39 -10.94 -2.83
C ALA A 693 6.14 -12.05 -3.59
N LYS A 694 5.52 -12.65 -4.61
CA LYS A 694 6.12 -13.67 -5.48
C LYS A 694 6.75 -13.11 -6.76
N LEU A 695 6.56 -11.81 -7.04
CA LEU A 695 7.06 -11.18 -8.26
C LEU A 695 8.36 -10.45 -7.96
N GLU A 696 9.36 -10.69 -8.80
CA GLU A 696 10.61 -9.93 -8.77
C GLU A 696 10.51 -8.68 -9.67
N PRO A 697 11.22 -7.59 -9.33
CA PRO A 697 11.43 -6.44 -10.21
C PRO A 697 11.94 -6.85 -11.60
N PRO A 698 11.63 -6.10 -12.68
CA PRO A 698 10.80 -4.90 -12.71
C PRO A 698 9.30 -5.22 -12.58
N LEU A 699 8.56 -4.42 -11.81
CA LEU A 699 7.08 -4.45 -11.77
C LEU A 699 6.48 -3.05 -11.53
N ILE A 700 5.22 -2.86 -11.95
CA ILE A 700 4.43 -1.66 -11.60
C ILE A 700 3.31 -2.09 -10.64
N PRO A 701 3.30 -1.61 -9.38
CA PRO A 701 2.35 -2.05 -8.37
C PRO A 701 0.96 -1.43 -8.56
N PHE A 702 -0.03 -1.90 -7.79
CA PHE A 702 -1.37 -1.31 -7.77
C PHE A 702 -1.34 -0.01 -6.95
N MET A 703 -1.04 1.11 -7.63
CA MET A 703 -0.76 2.39 -6.97
C MET A 703 -1.89 2.92 -6.07
N PRO A 704 -3.18 2.86 -6.44
CA PRO A 704 -4.26 3.29 -5.56
C PRO A 704 -4.25 2.60 -4.19
N LEU A 705 -3.92 1.31 -4.14
CA LEU A 705 -3.82 0.58 -2.87
C LEU A 705 -2.58 1.01 -2.06
N LEU A 706 -1.45 1.29 -2.69
CA LEU A 706 -0.28 1.84 -1.99
C LEU A 706 -0.56 3.22 -1.38
N ILE A 707 -1.26 4.10 -2.11
CA ILE A 707 -1.67 5.41 -1.59
C ILE A 707 -2.67 5.25 -0.44
N LYS A 708 -3.59 4.29 -0.54
CA LYS A 708 -4.49 3.91 0.56
C LYS A 708 -3.67 3.48 1.79
N ASP A 709 -2.70 2.59 1.64
CA ASP A 709 -1.85 2.13 2.75
C ASP A 709 -1.14 3.30 3.46
N MET A 710 -0.58 4.24 2.70
CA MET A 710 0.08 5.42 3.26
C MET A 710 -0.91 6.36 3.97
N THR A 711 -2.09 6.58 3.38
CA THR A 711 -3.14 7.43 3.96
C THR A 711 -3.66 6.84 5.27
N PHE A 712 -4.00 5.55 5.28
CA PHE A 712 -4.46 4.85 6.48
C PHE A 712 -3.38 4.82 7.58
N THR A 713 -2.12 4.63 7.21
CA THR A 713 -1.00 4.70 8.17
C THR A 713 -0.86 6.12 8.72
N HIS A 714 -1.06 7.15 7.90
CA HIS A 714 -0.97 8.54 8.33
C HIS A 714 -2.11 8.94 9.27
N GLU A 715 -3.35 8.58 8.94
CA GLU A 715 -4.55 8.93 9.72
C GLU A 715 -4.67 8.06 10.99
N GLY A 716 -4.28 6.79 10.93
CA GLY A 716 -4.36 5.85 12.05
C GLY A 716 -3.29 6.01 13.12
N ASN A 717 -2.18 6.71 12.82
CA ASN A 717 -1.06 6.88 13.74
C ASN A 717 -0.74 8.36 13.93
N LYS A 718 -0.59 8.83 15.17
CA LYS A 718 -0.19 10.22 15.43
C LYS A 718 1.26 10.46 15.02
N THR A 719 1.53 11.62 14.41
CA THR A 719 2.90 12.05 14.05
C THR A 719 3.74 12.38 15.30
N PHE A 720 3.09 12.85 16.37
CA PHE A 720 3.74 13.16 17.64
C PHE A 720 3.02 12.44 18.79
N ILE A 721 3.79 11.87 19.72
CA ILE A 721 3.34 11.24 20.97
C ILE A 721 4.10 11.91 22.09
N ASP A 722 3.40 12.52 23.06
CA ASP A 722 4.00 13.25 24.18
C ASP A 722 5.06 14.28 23.74
N ASN A 723 4.77 15.01 22.65
CA ASN A 723 5.65 15.97 21.97
C ASN A 723 6.92 15.39 21.33
N LEU A 724 7.11 14.07 21.36
CA LEU A 724 8.16 13.38 20.63
C LEU A 724 7.66 12.96 19.25
N VAL A 725 8.54 13.00 18.25
CA VAL A 725 8.28 12.46 16.91
C VAL A 725 8.05 10.97 17.03
N ASN A 726 6.92 10.47 16.52
CA ASN A 726 6.66 9.05 16.40
C ASN A 726 7.44 8.47 15.21
N PHE A 727 8.63 7.94 15.48
CA PHE A 727 9.51 7.41 14.44
C PHE A 727 9.10 6.02 13.96
N GLU A 728 8.32 5.27 14.75
CA GLU A 728 7.67 4.04 14.27
C GLU A 728 6.74 4.35 13.09
N LYS A 729 5.89 5.38 13.22
CA LYS A 729 5.06 5.88 12.10
C LYS A 729 5.91 6.28 10.90
N MET A 730 7.03 6.99 11.12
CA MET A 730 7.92 7.41 10.03
C MET A 730 8.45 6.19 9.26
N ARG A 731 8.91 5.16 9.96
CA ARG A 731 9.39 3.90 9.37
C ARG A 731 8.29 3.17 8.60
N MET A 732 7.06 3.11 9.14
CA MET A 732 5.93 2.49 8.45
C MET A 732 5.64 3.16 7.10
N ILE A 733 5.64 4.49 7.04
CA ILE A 733 5.46 5.22 5.78
C ILE A 733 6.65 5.02 4.84
N ALA A 734 7.88 5.08 5.36
CA ALA A 734 9.10 4.87 4.57
C ALA A 734 9.17 3.46 3.94
N ASN A 735 8.64 2.44 4.62
CA ASN A 735 8.54 1.08 4.07
C ASN A 735 7.71 1.04 2.77
N THR A 736 6.58 1.75 2.71
CA THR A 736 5.75 1.80 1.50
C THR A 736 6.45 2.52 0.36
N ALA A 737 7.16 3.62 0.64
CA ALA A 737 7.97 4.32 -0.36
C ALA A 737 9.15 3.46 -0.85
N ARG A 738 9.82 2.72 0.04
CA ARG A 738 10.86 1.76 -0.36
C ARG A 738 10.33 0.61 -1.20
N MET A 739 9.09 0.17 -0.99
CA MET A 739 8.47 -0.82 -1.86
C MET A 739 8.38 -0.30 -3.31
N VAL A 740 8.08 0.99 -3.50
CA VAL A 740 8.12 1.64 -4.82
C VAL A 740 9.54 1.63 -5.39
N ARG A 741 10.57 1.93 -4.58
CA ARG A 741 11.98 1.82 -4.99
C ARG A 741 12.34 0.40 -5.43
N TYR A 742 11.95 -0.61 -4.67
CA TYR A 742 12.18 -2.02 -5.01
C TYR A 742 11.51 -2.39 -6.33
N CYS A 743 10.25 -2.04 -6.53
CA CYS A 743 9.50 -2.33 -7.77
C CYS A 743 10.23 -1.85 -9.05
N ARG A 744 10.91 -0.70 -8.98
CA ARG A 744 11.64 -0.06 -10.08
C ARG A 744 13.16 -0.20 -10.04
N SER A 745 13.68 -1.08 -9.18
CA SER A 745 15.13 -1.32 -9.02
C SER A 745 15.80 -1.95 -10.24
N GLN A 746 15.02 -2.56 -11.13
CA GLN A 746 15.47 -3.14 -12.39
C GLN A 746 14.82 -2.41 -13.57
N PRO A 747 15.51 -2.24 -14.71
CA PRO A 747 14.92 -1.64 -15.89
C PRO A 747 13.91 -2.61 -16.54
N PHE A 748 12.83 -2.05 -17.09
CA PHE A 748 11.88 -2.82 -17.89
C PHE A 748 12.40 -2.99 -19.32
N ASN A 749 12.93 -4.19 -19.62
CA ASN A 749 13.37 -4.60 -20.96
C ASN A 749 12.71 -5.93 -21.34
N PRO A 750 11.44 -5.93 -21.76
CA PRO A 750 10.85 -7.08 -22.44
C PRO A 750 11.59 -7.30 -23.77
N ASP A 751 12.13 -8.51 -23.97
CA ASP A 751 12.92 -8.98 -25.11
C ASP A 751 12.93 -8.09 -26.37
N ALA A 752 14.13 -7.74 -26.85
CA ALA A 752 14.45 -6.91 -28.01
C ALA A 752 13.96 -7.44 -29.39
N ALA A 753 12.97 -8.34 -29.40
CA ALA A 753 12.40 -8.98 -30.57
C ALA A 753 10.96 -8.50 -30.83
N GLN A 754 10.78 -7.21 -31.17
CA GLN A 754 9.58 -6.70 -31.84
C GLN A 754 9.83 -5.24 -32.27
N ALA A 755 10.63 -5.07 -33.33
CA ALA A 755 10.63 -3.83 -34.11
C ALA A 755 9.69 -4.04 -35.31
N ASN A 756 8.39 -4.21 -35.06
CA ASN A 756 7.39 -4.18 -36.13
C ASN A 756 7.12 -2.74 -36.56
N LYS A 757 6.92 -2.50 -37.88
CA LYS A 757 6.71 -1.16 -38.45
C LYS A 757 5.45 -0.43 -37.93
N ASN A 758 4.53 -1.11 -37.24
CA ASN A 758 3.27 -0.55 -36.71
C ASN A 758 3.34 -0.02 -35.25
N HIS A 759 4.50 -0.02 -34.58
CA HIS A 759 4.55 0.41 -33.17
C HIS A 759 4.21 1.89 -32.94
N GLN A 760 4.43 2.77 -33.91
CA GLN A 760 4.20 4.20 -33.74
C GLN A 760 2.70 4.55 -33.66
N ASP A 761 1.85 3.89 -34.44
CA ASP A 761 0.39 4.10 -34.41
C ASP A 761 -0.20 3.62 -33.08
N VAL A 762 0.23 2.43 -32.62
CA VAL A 762 -0.19 1.89 -31.31
C VAL A 762 0.27 2.79 -30.18
N ARG A 763 1.54 3.24 -30.22
CA ARG A 763 2.10 4.18 -29.24
C ARG A 763 1.29 5.48 -29.19
N SER A 764 0.95 6.03 -30.36
CA SER A 764 0.18 7.28 -30.46
C SER A 764 -1.21 7.12 -29.87
N TYR A 765 -1.91 6.04 -30.22
CA TYR A 765 -3.24 5.74 -29.66
C TYR A 765 -3.20 5.61 -28.13
N VAL A 766 -2.27 4.81 -27.58
CA VAL A 766 -2.19 4.52 -26.14
C VAL A 766 -1.87 5.76 -25.29
N ARG A 767 -1.08 6.70 -25.84
CA ARG A 767 -0.67 7.94 -25.15
C ARG A 767 -1.66 9.09 -25.29
N GLN A 768 -2.70 8.92 -26.11
CA GLN A 768 -3.65 9.99 -26.47
C GLN A 768 -5.10 9.54 -26.30
N LEU A 769 -5.38 8.81 -25.21
CA LEU A 769 -6.73 8.37 -24.90
C LEU A 769 -7.63 9.59 -24.66
N ASN A 770 -8.79 9.59 -25.32
CA ASN A 770 -9.89 10.51 -25.03
C ASN A 770 -11.02 9.66 -24.46
N VAL A 771 -11.51 10.03 -23.27
CA VAL A 771 -12.44 9.20 -22.50
C VAL A 771 -13.59 10.02 -21.95
N ILE A 772 -14.70 9.36 -21.66
CA ILE A 772 -15.80 9.91 -20.88
C ILE A 772 -15.53 9.55 -19.42
N ASP A 773 -15.34 10.53 -18.55
CA ASP A 773 -15.19 10.33 -17.09
C ASP A 773 -16.47 10.69 -16.31
N ASN A 774 -17.54 11.10 -17.00
CA ASN A 774 -18.86 11.34 -16.40
C ASN A 774 -19.64 10.02 -16.25
N GLN A 775 -19.65 9.47 -15.04
CA GLN A 775 -20.33 8.20 -14.73
C GLN A 775 -21.84 8.24 -14.99
N ARG A 776 -22.51 9.41 -14.88
CA ARG A 776 -23.95 9.52 -15.19
C ARG A 776 -24.18 9.32 -16.69
N THR A 777 -23.36 9.95 -17.53
CA THR A 777 -23.41 9.80 -19.00
C THR A 777 -23.19 8.35 -19.42
N LEU A 778 -22.14 7.71 -18.89
CA LEU A 778 -21.82 6.30 -19.17
C LEU A 778 -22.96 5.36 -18.73
N SER A 779 -23.55 5.61 -17.56
CA SER A 779 -24.68 4.83 -17.06
C SER A 779 -25.90 4.98 -17.97
N GLN A 780 -26.23 6.20 -18.41
CA GLN A 780 -27.33 6.45 -19.34
C GLN A 780 -27.11 5.75 -20.69
N MET A 781 -25.90 5.83 -21.25
CA MET A 781 -25.54 5.12 -22.48
C MET A 781 -25.78 3.63 -22.34
N SER A 782 -25.27 3.02 -21.27
CA SER A 782 -25.44 1.60 -21.01
C SER A 782 -26.92 1.18 -20.85
N HIS A 783 -27.77 1.98 -20.17
CA HIS A 783 -29.22 1.69 -20.10
C HIS A 783 -29.91 1.76 -21.47
N ARG A 784 -29.44 2.60 -22.39
CA ARG A 784 -29.94 2.65 -23.77
C ARG A 784 -29.49 1.45 -24.61
N LEU A 785 -28.33 0.88 -24.30
CA LEU A 785 -27.81 -0.33 -24.97
C LEU A 785 -28.58 -1.59 -24.54
N GLU A 786 -28.82 -1.75 -23.24
CA GLU A 786 -29.56 -2.89 -22.67
C GLU A 786 -30.53 -2.39 -21.58
N PRO A 787 -31.78 -2.04 -21.97
CA PRO A 787 -32.82 -1.66 -21.01
C PRO A 787 -33.13 -2.83 -20.06
N ARG A 788 -33.24 -2.54 -18.76
CA ARG A 788 -33.72 -3.53 -17.78
C ARG A 788 -35.17 -3.87 -18.14
N ARG A 789 -35.48 -5.16 -18.35
CA ARG A 789 -36.88 -5.58 -18.50
C ARG A 789 -37.61 -5.22 -17.19
N PRO A 790 -38.81 -4.60 -17.27
CA PRO A 790 -39.58 -4.21 -16.09
C PRO A 790 -39.93 -5.40 -15.20
#